data_AF-A0A938USB4-F1
#
_entry.id   AF-A0A938USB4-F1
#
_cell.length_a   1.000
_cell.length_b   1.000
_cell.length_c   1.000
_cell.angle_alpha   90.00
_cell.angle_beta   90.00
_cell.angle_gamma   90.00
#
_symmetry.space_group_name_H-M   'P 1'
#
loop_
_entity.id
_entity.type
_entity.pdbx_description
1 polymer ?
#
loop_
_entity_poly.entity_id
_entity_poly.type
_entity_poly.pdbx_seq_one_letter_code
_entity_poly.pdbx_strand_id
1 'polypeptide(L)'
;MDDTILAQAAASDAAIASGLKGLNIPAHCKNYIIAAGEPHVIDGANIITFRDDPAWDFSRHIGETGSSIIEDRRKPKSVEPVKTLEEGQDVVKGVLIHSDITPDAATCYRVLLSRALSTHFMIDWNGVIYQGTDPLRQASHGGGAENTLKDANHWTIGIDMNCMLVKMTGDTKPTGSQGVRQVFESTINGEPWRSIGYTDAQYDALVKLLRGLKQLFTKIVLMPPIGPDKQVLLEQTEIDLEKCGIFGHYHINAQKIDPGPGFEWTRLIADLNRQANSFPVVLERAKDGKAKNIDTVYNESEVTKLAEVYFRNTEDPQDGTTGGTFPVGANGQWHGGIHLHLPANAPVLAMFPGKVVAAKNTQPGKREPTFGSNNFVLLRHEIAVDDTDPASRKFKFWSLYMHLAPFDAETDITEAMALIKEPTLSVDVRDTIAPDWVHLLRLKIAGKKLEEDAAELAAAAEELKKAEKEAKAKAKKEGKDKGKGKADAKGKKRKSEDDEDDAGADKDEDEAPAFLEIGKNVDALVEGRVALVEDKYPVDVKVGDRIGRVGRFGDDDNQQSMVHIEVFSDGAWKEYVDLLGAHAANWHEANPDPSDDLFCDDEETMRSILPEQSARHKRKLRNFLDAGTRLMGDQIVDFYKLTPADNVQVSRMRRQITLHVSEWSDQVDWFKSLSKAQDWDGRSKDIAELIKDPQGGWSEKLFARQIRRQLPYIWLNQEVAAHVGIDSAKNWDGHLFHFHPINFLLWLTFRFGTNKMSRPTANRLNEAEQKRYRRAQEEEERQAREKGQLEFGEEVMPSAGGDIEPPGEALKELWEAPRLPSEWRLREDL
;
A
#
# COMPACT_ATOMS: atom_id res chain seq x y z
N MET A 1 -28.08 25.58 -39.88
CA MET A 1 -27.35 24.69 -38.95
C MET A 1 -26.69 23.68 -39.85
N ASP A 2 -25.36 23.73 -39.86
CA ASP A 2 -24.54 23.44 -41.04
C ASP A 2 -24.05 21.99 -40.99
N ASP A 3 -24.35 21.19 -42.01
CA ASP A 3 -23.93 19.78 -42.17
C ASP A 3 -22.38 19.61 -42.12
N THR A 4 -21.66 20.72 -42.21
CA THR A 4 -20.22 20.88 -42.01
C THR A 4 -19.76 20.49 -40.59
N ILE A 5 -20.61 20.66 -39.56
CA ILE A 5 -20.26 20.36 -38.16
C ILE A 5 -20.38 18.86 -37.85
N LEU A 6 -21.36 18.17 -38.44
CA LEU A 6 -21.52 16.71 -38.31
C LEU A 6 -20.46 15.95 -39.12
N ALA A 7 -20.04 16.48 -40.27
CA ALA A 7 -18.91 15.95 -41.02
C ALA A 7 -17.56 16.17 -40.31
N GLN A 8 -17.38 17.29 -39.60
CA GLN A 8 -16.21 17.54 -38.75
C GLN A 8 -16.20 16.68 -37.48
N ALA A 9 -17.36 16.37 -36.90
CA ALA A 9 -17.48 15.44 -35.77
C ALA A 9 -17.19 13.99 -36.19
N ALA A 10 -17.67 13.54 -37.35
CA ALA A 10 -17.35 12.22 -37.89
C ALA A 10 -15.88 12.08 -38.33
N ALA A 11 -15.28 13.16 -38.84
CA ALA A 11 -13.84 13.22 -39.13
C ALA A 11 -12.99 13.30 -37.84
N SER A 12 -13.51 13.92 -36.78
CA SER A 12 -12.92 13.98 -35.43
C SER A 12 -12.98 12.63 -34.72
N ASP A 13 -14.10 11.91 -34.80
CA ASP A 13 -14.24 10.58 -34.20
C ASP A 13 -13.46 9.52 -34.99
N ALA A 14 -13.33 9.66 -36.32
CA ALA A 14 -12.38 8.88 -37.11
C ALA A 14 -10.92 9.25 -36.77
N ALA A 15 -10.61 10.51 -36.46
CA ALA A 15 -9.28 10.95 -36.04
C ALA A 15 -8.92 10.48 -34.61
N ILE A 16 -9.88 10.42 -33.68
CA ILE A 16 -9.71 9.94 -32.30
C ILE A 16 -9.64 8.41 -32.27
N ALA A 17 -10.46 7.71 -33.06
CA ALA A 17 -10.30 6.27 -33.28
C ALA A 17 -9.01 5.92 -34.06
N SER A 18 -8.45 6.87 -34.83
CA SER A 18 -7.12 6.75 -35.44
C SER A 18 -5.97 7.10 -34.48
N GLY A 19 -6.22 7.86 -33.41
CA GLY A 19 -5.20 8.29 -32.45
C GLY A 19 -4.63 7.15 -31.61
N LEU A 20 -5.42 6.11 -31.35
CA LEU A 20 -4.95 4.85 -30.76
C LEU A 20 -4.56 3.78 -31.81
N LYS A 21 -4.77 4.06 -33.11
CA LYS A 21 -4.33 3.23 -34.26
C LYS A 21 -3.13 3.83 -35.02
N GLY A 22 -2.56 4.94 -34.54
CA GLY A 22 -1.61 5.77 -35.30
C GLY A 22 -0.24 6.00 -34.64
N LEU A 23 -0.02 5.51 -33.42
CA LEU A 23 1.35 5.30 -32.93
C LEU A 23 1.82 4.05 -33.66
N ASN A 24 2.53 4.19 -34.78
CA ASN A 24 3.00 3.07 -35.59
C ASN A 24 4.07 2.29 -34.79
N ILE A 25 3.65 1.58 -33.74
CA ILE A 25 4.52 0.76 -32.89
C ILE A 25 4.92 -0.44 -33.73
N PRO A 26 6.22 -0.64 -33.98
CA PRO A 26 6.66 -1.77 -34.79
C PRO A 26 6.21 -3.10 -34.17
N ALA A 27 5.61 -3.98 -34.97
CA ALA A 27 5.11 -5.28 -34.51
C ALA A 27 6.20 -6.21 -33.94
N HIS A 28 7.47 -5.90 -34.19
CA HIS A 28 8.62 -6.66 -33.70
C HIS A 28 9.18 -6.13 -32.36
N CYS A 29 8.57 -5.10 -31.77
CA CYS A 29 8.89 -4.66 -30.42
C CYS A 29 8.80 -5.82 -29.42
N LYS A 30 9.73 -5.81 -28.47
CA LYS A 30 9.84 -6.74 -27.35
C LYS A 30 9.53 -6.02 -26.04
N ASN A 31 9.54 -6.78 -24.96
CA ASN A 31 9.40 -6.29 -23.59
C ASN A 31 10.64 -6.59 -22.75
N TYR A 32 11.84 -6.61 -23.36
CA TYR A 32 13.09 -6.83 -22.65
C TYR A 32 14.20 -5.92 -23.17
N ILE A 33 15.17 -5.65 -22.30
CA ILE A 33 16.48 -5.09 -22.68
C ILE A 33 17.55 -6.18 -22.57
N ILE A 34 18.69 -5.97 -23.19
CA ILE A 34 19.87 -6.81 -23.03
C ILE A 34 20.80 -6.16 -22.01
N ALA A 35 21.09 -6.83 -20.89
CA ALA A 35 22.08 -6.36 -19.93
C ALA A 35 23.02 -7.50 -19.56
N ALA A 36 24.32 -7.22 -19.50
CA ALA A 36 25.34 -8.25 -19.33
C ALA A 36 25.23 -9.41 -20.34
N GLY A 37 24.78 -9.11 -21.56
CA GLY A 37 24.56 -10.08 -22.63
C GLY A 37 23.25 -10.87 -22.55
N GLU A 38 22.48 -10.76 -21.47
CA GLU A 38 21.25 -11.55 -21.25
C GLU A 38 19.98 -10.70 -21.35
N PRO A 39 18.83 -11.29 -21.77
CA PRO A 39 17.56 -10.58 -21.82
C PRO A 39 16.94 -10.41 -20.42
N HIS A 40 16.52 -9.19 -20.11
CA HIS A 40 15.83 -8.83 -18.87
C HIS A 40 14.51 -8.13 -19.17
N VAL A 41 13.41 -8.68 -18.65
CA VAL A 41 12.05 -8.21 -18.93
C VAL A 41 11.81 -6.83 -18.30
N ILE A 42 11.26 -5.92 -19.12
CA ILE A 42 10.73 -4.61 -18.75
C ILE A 42 9.24 -4.64 -19.09
N ASP A 43 8.40 -4.91 -18.09
CA ASP A 43 6.99 -5.21 -18.32
C ASP A 43 6.23 -4.04 -18.99
N GLY A 44 5.39 -4.37 -19.96
CA GLY A 44 4.58 -3.41 -20.71
C GLY A 44 5.36 -2.39 -21.56
N ALA A 45 6.68 -2.51 -21.70
CA ALA A 45 7.50 -1.62 -22.54
C ALA A 45 7.57 -2.11 -23.99
N ASN A 46 7.73 -1.18 -24.94
CA ASN A 46 7.94 -1.47 -26.35
C ASN A 46 9.40 -1.21 -26.71
N ILE A 47 10.22 -2.26 -26.80
CA ILE A 47 11.67 -2.16 -26.93
C ILE A 47 12.18 -2.84 -28.20
N ILE A 48 13.10 -2.21 -28.90
CA ILE A 48 13.90 -2.80 -29.98
C ILE A 48 15.35 -2.82 -29.51
N THR A 49 15.90 -4.02 -29.32
CA THR A 49 17.27 -4.17 -28.83
C THR A 49 18.28 -4.22 -29.97
N PHE A 50 19.52 -3.80 -29.72
CA PHE A 50 20.63 -3.96 -30.66
C PHE A 50 20.91 -5.43 -31.04
N ARG A 51 20.42 -6.41 -30.25
CA ARG A 51 20.49 -7.83 -30.60
C ARG A 51 19.42 -8.22 -31.62
N ASP A 52 18.20 -7.67 -31.46
CA ASP A 52 17.07 -7.98 -32.34
C ASP A 52 17.16 -7.22 -33.67
N ASP A 53 17.59 -5.96 -33.63
CA ASP A 53 17.90 -5.15 -34.79
C ASP A 53 19.31 -4.56 -34.66
N PRO A 54 20.33 -5.21 -35.24
CA PRO A 54 21.69 -4.75 -35.15
C PRO A 54 22.01 -3.45 -35.88
N ALA A 55 21.05 -2.87 -36.61
CA ALA A 55 21.21 -1.52 -37.15
C ALA A 55 21.33 -0.45 -36.05
N TRP A 56 20.92 -0.77 -34.82
CA TRP A 56 21.01 0.10 -33.65
C TRP A 56 22.27 -0.14 -32.80
N ASP A 57 23.13 -1.09 -33.18
CA ASP A 57 24.27 -1.52 -32.37
C ASP A 57 25.47 -0.54 -32.48
N PHE A 58 25.63 0.35 -31.50
CA PHE A 58 26.77 1.27 -31.44
C PHE A 58 28.11 0.52 -31.34
N SER A 59 28.15 -0.70 -30.77
CA SER A 59 29.39 -1.45 -30.56
C SER A 59 30.04 -1.95 -31.86
N ARG A 60 29.28 -1.96 -32.96
CA ARG A 60 29.77 -2.36 -34.29
C ARG A 60 30.54 -1.27 -35.02
N HIS A 61 30.55 -0.05 -34.48
CA HIS A 61 31.07 1.12 -35.16
C HIS A 61 32.38 1.58 -34.50
N ILE A 62 33.35 1.93 -35.36
CA ILE A 62 34.64 2.51 -34.97
C ILE A 62 34.64 3.99 -35.34
N GLY A 63 35.18 4.84 -34.45
CA GLY A 63 35.33 6.27 -34.72
C GLY A 63 36.35 6.55 -35.84
N GLU A 64 36.42 7.79 -36.31
CA GLU A 64 37.32 8.22 -37.39
C GLU A 64 38.80 7.93 -37.12
N THR A 65 39.19 7.86 -35.85
CA THR A 65 40.55 7.53 -35.37
C THR A 65 40.82 6.02 -35.23
N GLY A 66 39.85 5.15 -35.55
CA GLY A 66 39.94 3.69 -35.42
C GLY A 66 39.69 3.15 -34.00
N SER A 67 39.35 4.01 -33.04
CA SER A 67 38.99 3.62 -31.68
C SER A 67 37.50 3.30 -31.55
N SER A 68 37.14 2.33 -30.70
CA SER A 68 35.75 2.00 -30.38
C SER A 68 35.03 3.20 -29.76
N ILE A 69 33.77 3.44 -30.14
CA ILE A 69 32.89 4.45 -29.50
C ILE A 69 32.19 3.92 -28.24
N ILE A 70 32.44 2.65 -27.91
CA ILE A 70 31.97 1.96 -26.71
C ILE A 70 33.18 1.44 -25.93
N GLU A 71 33.26 1.83 -24.66
CA GLU A 71 34.33 1.41 -23.76
C GLU A 71 33.85 0.38 -22.73
N ASP A 72 34.81 -0.25 -22.06
CA ASP A 72 34.55 -1.05 -20.88
C ASP A 72 34.35 -0.16 -19.67
N ARG A 73 33.30 -0.42 -18.88
CA ARG A 73 33.23 0.11 -17.53
C ARG A 73 34.34 -0.55 -16.69
N ARG A 74 35.03 0.22 -15.87
CA ARG A 74 36.04 -0.24 -14.91
C ARG A 74 35.47 -0.42 -13.51
N LYS A 75 36.08 -1.28 -12.70
CA LYS A 75 35.70 -1.42 -11.28
C LYS A 75 36.13 -0.17 -10.48
N PRO A 76 35.42 0.26 -9.41
CA PRO A 76 35.67 1.55 -8.75
C PRO A 76 37.07 1.74 -8.14
N LYS A 77 37.82 0.66 -7.93
CA LYS A 77 39.18 0.64 -7.35
C LYS A 77 40.19 -0.12 -8.20
N SER A 78 39.88 -0.40 -9.47
CA SER A 78 40.74 -1.18 -10.36
C SER A 78 40.61 -0.72 -11.81
N VAL A 79 41.64 -0.95 -12.61
CA VAL A 79 41.60 -0.75 -14.07
C VAL A 79 40.91 -1.92 -14.80
N GLU A 80 40.57 -2.99 -14.07
CA GLU A 80 39.89 -4.14 -14.64
C GLU A 80 38.47 -3.80 -15.14
N PRO A 81 38.08 -4.36 -16.29
CA PRO A 81 36.74 -4.19 -16.82
C PRO A 81 35.71 -4.95 -15.97
N VAL A 82 34.50 -4.40 -15.92
CA VAL A 82 33.29 -5.06 -15.43
C VAL A 82 32.87 -6.14 -16.43
N LYS A 83 32.64 -7.36 -15.95
CA LYS A 83 32.28 -8.52 -16.79
C LYS A 83 30.92 -9.12 -16.48
N THR A 84 30.41 -8.89 -15.28
CA THR A 84 29.14 -9.46 -14.81
C THR A 84 28.17 -8.37 -14.37
N LEU A 85 26.88 -8.70 -14.34
CA LEU A 85 25.85 -7.77 -13.85
C LEU A 85 26.10 -7.37 -12.39
N GLU A 86 26.50 -8.31 -11.53
CA GLU A 86 26.83 -8.06 -10.12
C GLU A 86 27.96 -7.04 -9.97
N GLU A 87 29.05 -7.19 -10.74
CA GLU A 87 30.11 -6.18 -10.77
C GLU A 87 29.62 -4.82 -11.31
N GLY A 88 28.65 -4.84 -12.23
CA GLY A 88 28.03 -3.65 -12.80
C GLY A 88 27.16 -2.87 -11.81
N GLN A 89 26.50 -3.56 -10.87
CA GLN A 89 25.68 -2.94 -9.83
C GLN A 89 26.46 -1.99 -8.92
N ASP A 90 27.77 -2.22 -8.76
CA ASP A 90 28.66 -1.35 -7.98
C ASP A 90 29.12 -0.09 -8.74
N VAL A 91 28.98 -0.09 -10.07
CA VAL A 91 29.51 0.93 -10.98
C VAL A 91 28.41 1.81 -11.55
N VAL A 92 27.31 1.21 -12.03
CA VAL A 92 26.21 1.97 -12.61
C VAL A 92 25.32 2.50 -11.49
N LYS A 93 25.36 3.82 -11.30
CA LYS A 93 24.71 4.51 -10.17
C LYS A 93 23.76 5.63 -10.59
N GLY A 94 23.76 6.01 -11.87
CA GLY A 94 22.90 7.09 -12.34
C GLY A 94 22.39 6.91 -13.76
N VAL A 95 21.45 7.77 -14.12
CA VAL A 95 20.84 7.88 -15.44
C VAL A 95 20.92 9.33 -15.86
N LEU A 96 21.52 9.56 -17.03
CA LEU A 96 21.66 10.89 -17.62
C LEU A 96 20.63 11.04 -18.74
N ILE A 97 19.70 11.98 -18.56
CA ILE A 97 18.64 12.25 -19.53
C ILE A 97 19.08 13.34 -20.50
N HIS A 98 18.96 13.02 -21.78
CA HIS A 98 19.27 13.90 -22.90
C HIS A 98 18.00 14.20 -23.71
N SER A 99 17.96 15.40 -24.27
CA SER A 99 17.09 15.72 -25.40
C SER A 99 17.90 15.46 -26.65
N ASP A 100 17.38 14.68 -27.59
CA ASP A 100 18.13 14.32 -28.80
C ASP A 100 18.29 15.52 -29.78
N ILE A 101 17.37 16.49 -29.73
CA ILE A 101 17.27 17.61 -30.67
C ILE A 101 17.18 17.11 -32.11
N THR A 102 16.49 15.98 -32.32
CA THR A 102 16.26 15.42 -33.65
C THR A 102 14.78 15.13 -33.91
N PRO A 103 14.37 14.84 -35.16
CA PRO A 103 12.98 14.50 -35.47
C PRO A 103 12.52 13.12 -34.98
N ASP A 104 13.45 12.17 -34.82
CA ASP A 104 13.16 10.78 -34.43
C ASP A 104 14.43 10.05 -33.93
N ALA A 105 14.25 8.91 -33.26
CA ALA A 105 15.36 8.12 -32.72
C ALA A 105 16.36 7.65 -33.79
N ALA A 106 15.91 7.40 -35.03
CA ALA A 106 16.80 6.97 -36.11
C ALA A 106 17.75 8.09 -36.53
N THR A 107 17.28 9.33 -36.52
CA THR A 107 18.11 10.52 -36.77
C THR A 107 19.06 10.77 -35.61
N CYS A 108 18.59 10.66 -34.36
CA CYS A 108 19.44 10.68 -33.17
C CYS A 108 20.61 9.71 -33.30
N TYR A 109 20.34 8.43 -33.61
CA TYR A 109 21.35 7.39 -33.79
C TYR A 109 22.41 7.76 -34.83
N ARG A 110 21.99 8.22 -36.02
CA ARG A 110 22.92 8.64 -37.09
C ARG A 110 23.77 9.85 -36.69
N VAL A 111 23.17 10.82 -35.99
CA VAL A 111 23.89 12.02 -35.53
C VAL A 111 24.93 11.66 -34.47
N LEU A 112 24.57 10.84 -33.48
CA LEU A 112 25.52 10.34 -32.48
C LEU A 112 26.68 9.60 -33.14
N LEU A 113 26.39 8.67 -34.05
CA LEU A 113 27.42 7.95 -34.81
C LEU A 113 28.36 8.88 -35.58
N SER A 114 27.83 9.86 -36.34
CA SER A 114 28.65 10.80 -37.12
C SER A 114 29.58 11.66 -36.27
N ARG A 115 29.30 11.77 -34.96
CA ARG A 115 30.07 12.55 -33.99
C ARG A 115 30.95 11.68 -33.11
N ALA A 116 31.03 10.37 -33.41
CA ALA A 116 31.69 9.37 -32.58
C ALA A 116 31.17 9.36 -31.12
N LEU A 117 29.86 9.59 -30.95
CA LEU A 117 29.14 9.52 -29.68
C LEU A 117 28.21 8.29 -29.68
N SER A 118 27.73 7.93 -28.49
CA SER A 118 26.84 6.79 -28.31
C SER A 118 25.96 6.98 -27.08
N THR A 119 24.83 6.29 -27.03
CA THR A 119 23.92 6.27 -25.89
C THR A 119 23.39 4.85 -25.65
N HIS A 120 22.87 4.57 -24.46
CA HIS A 120 22.35 3.23 -24.16
C HIS A 120 20.94 3.06 -24.68
N PHE A 121 20.10 4.07 -24.50
CA PHE A 121 18.70 4.03 -24.90
C PHE A 121 18.29 5.31 -25.63
N MET A 122 17.43 5.17 -26.62
CA MET A 122 16.74 6.27 -27.27
C MET A 122 15.23 6.06 -27.14
N ILE A 123 14.47 7.07 -26.71
CA ILE A 123 13.02 6.99 -26.58
C ILE A 123 12.37 7.92 -27.61
N ASP A 124 11.72 7.32 -28.59
CA ASP A 124 11.08 8.05 -29.68
C ASP A 124 9.74 8.67 -29.24
N TRP A 125 9.20 9.57 -30.06
CA TRP A 125 7.99 10.33 -29.76
C TRP A 125 6.75 9.47 -29.48
N ASN A 126 6.73 8.24 -29.94
CA ASN A 126 5.63 7.28 -29.76
C ASN A 126 5.85 6.31 -28.58
N GLY A 127 6.91 6.49 -27.80
CA GLY A 127 7.25 5.64 -26.64
C GLY A 127 7.99 4.35 -26.97
N VAL A 128 8.42 4.14 -28.22
CA VAL A 128 9.32 3.01 -28.56
C VAL A 128 10.72 3.31 -28.03
N ILE A 129 11.29 2.33 -27.32
CA ILE A 129 12.64 2.39 -26.77
C ILE A 129 13.57 1.62 -27.70
N TYR A 130 14.61 2.28 -28.21
CA TYR A 130 15.68 1.64 -28.96
C TYR A 130 16.90 1.50 -28.05
N GLN A 131 17.37 0.27 -27.85
CA GLN A 131 18.58 0.03 -27.07
C GLN A 131 19.79 -0.04 -28.01
N GLY A 132 20.71 0.92 -27.87
CA GLY A 132 21.87 1.05 -28.73
C GLY A 132 23.13 0.31 -28.27
N THR A 133 23.24 -0.01 -26.98
CA THR A 133 24.33 -0.80 -26.41
C THR A 133 23.92 -1.42 -25.08
N ASP A 134 24.71 -2.36 -24.57
CA ASP A 134 24.51 -2.98 -23.27
C ASP A 134 24.82 -1.96 -22.14
N PRO A 135 23.93 -1.76 -21.14
CA PRO A 135 24.18 -0.85 -20.01
C PRO A 135 25.41 -1.20 -19.17
N LEU A 136 25.92 -2.44 -19.26
CA LEU A 136 27.18 -2.83 -18.63
C LEU A 136 28.41 -2.22 -19.33
N ARG A 137 28.26 -1.78 -20.58
CA ARG A 137 29.28 -1.05 -21.34
C ARG A 137 29.17 0.45 -21.07
N GLN A 138 30.25 1.17 -21.35
CA GLN A 138 30.28 2.62 -21.23
C GLN A 138 29.99 3.25 -22.60
N ALA A 139 28.85 3.91 -22.72
CA ALA A 139 28.55 4.80 -23.85
C ALA A 139 29.20 6.19 -23.67
N SER A 140 29.37 6.91 -24.77
CA SER A 140 29.96 8.26 -24.80
C SER A 140 28.86 9.32 -24.99
N HIS A 141 28.25 9.76 -23.88
CA HIS A 141 27.06 10.63 -23.90
C HIS A 141 27.14 11.87 -22.96
N GLY A 142 27.78 11.74 -21.81
CA GLY A 142 27.62 12.64 -20.67
C GLY A 142 28.80 13.51 -20.31
N GLY A 143 29.72 13.84 -21.23
CA GLY A 143 30.96 14.60 -20.98
C GLY A 143 30.84 15.67 -19.87
N GLY A 144 31.13 15.25 -18.63
CA GLY A 144 30.87 16.01 -17.41
C GLY A 144 32.02 16.95 -17.08
N ALA A 145 31.73 18.01 -16.33
CA ALA A 145 32.78 18.88 -15.79
C ALA A 145 33.45 18.22 -14.58
N GLU A 146 34.75 18.46 -14.38
CA GLU A 146 35.51 17.87 -13.25
C GLU A 146 34.92 18.22 -11.87
N ASN A 147 34.20 19.34 -11.77
CA ASN A 147 33.63 19.87 -10.54
C ASN A 147 32.18 19.46 -10.27
N THR A 148 31.59 18.55 -11.04
CA THR A 148 30.20 18.10 -10.86
C THR A 148 30.11 16.59 -10.73
N LEU A 149 30.38 15.88 -11.82
CA LEU A 149 30.46 14.43 -11.88
C LEU A 149 31.58 14.03 -12.83
N LYS A 150 32.76 13.82 -12.26
CA LYS A 150 33.91 13.34 -13.00
C LYS A 150 33.61 11.96 -13.61
N ASP A 151 33.96 11.81 -14.90
CA ASP A 151 33.74 10.59 -15.67
C ASP A 151 32.26 10.15 -15.71
N ALA A 152 31.31 11.09 -15.88
CA ALA A 152 29.87 10.78 -15.89
C ALA A 152 29.47 9.59 -16.79
N ASN A 153 30.10 9.42 -17.97
CA ASN A 153 29.92 8.24 -18.83
C ASN A 153 30.09 6.92 -18.07
N HIS A 154 31.12 6.86 -17.22
CA HIS A 154 31.51 5.67 -16.48
C HIS A 154 30.49 5.24 -15.42
N TRP A 155 29.79 6.21 -14.81
CA TRP A 155 28.84 5.97 -13.72
C TRP A 155 27.38 5.89 -14.17
N THR A 156 27.08 6.34 -15.39
CA THR A 156 25.71 6.59 -15.81
C THR A 156 25.28 5.80 -17.05
N ILE A 157 23.96 5.62 -17.15
CA ILE A 157 23.27 5.19 -18.37
C ILE A 157 22.69 6.42 -19.06
N GLY A 158 23.15 6.71 -20.28
CA GLY A 158 22.53 7.70 -21.16
C GLY A 158 21.19 7.25 -21.73
N ILE A 159 20.19 8.15 -21.67
CA ILE A 159 18.89 8.02 -22.32
C ILE A 159 18.62 9.28 -23.14
N ASP A 160 18.54 9.15 -24.45
CA ASP A 160 18.22 10.24 -25.38
C ASP A 160 16.74 10.21 -25.75
N MET A 161 16.02 11.28 -25.43
CA MET A 161 14.59 11.36 -25.66
C MET A 161 14.26 12.34 -26.76
N ASN A 162 13.34 11.95 -27.65
CA ASN A 162 12.92 12.79 -28.77
C ASN A 162 12.29 14.10 -28.30
N CYS A 163 12.99 15.22 -28.50
CA CYS A 163 12.50 16.55 -28.17
C CYS A 163 13.33 17.65 -28.86
N MET A 164 12.64 18.62 -29.46
CA MET A 164 13.24 19.79 -30.11
C MET A 164 13.27 20.99 -29.16
N LEU A 165 14.43 21.65 -29.08
CA LEU A 165 14.61 22.85 -28.27
C LEU A 165 15.50 23.88 -28.98
N VAL A 166 15.28 25.16 -28.66
CA VAL A 166 16.00 26.30 -29.23
C VAL A 166 16.27 27.36 -28.16
N LYS A 167 17.37 28.11 -28.33
CA LYS A 167 17.62 29.31 -27.51
C LYS A 167 16.61 30.39 -27.88
N MET A 168 16.09 31.12 -26.90
CA MET A 168 15.13 32.20 -27.16
C MET A 168 15.85 33.45 -27.70
N THR A 169 16.09 33.46 -29.01
CA THR A 169 16.51 34.64 -29.77
C THR A 169 15.35 35.10 -30.67
N GLY A 170 14.56 36.06 -30.20
CA GLY A 170 13.36 36.55 -30.90
C GLY A 170 12.23 35.52 -30.97
N ASP A 171 11.55 35.44 -32.13
CA ASP A 171 10.38 34.57 -32.35
C ASP A 171 10.72 33.14 -32.78
N THR A 172 11.98 32.71 -32.64
CA THR A 172 12.44 31.37 -33.05
C THR A 172 11.65 30.29 -32.31
N LYS A 173 11.02 29.38 -33.05
CA LYS A 173 10.26 28.24 -32.51
C LYS A 173 11.02 26.94 -32.77
N PRO A 174 10.96 25.96 -31.85
CA PRO A 174 11.41 24.62 -32.14
C PRO A 174 10.55 24.04 -33.28
N THR A 175 11.20 23.55 -34.35
CA THR A 175 10.54 22.97 -35.53
C THR A 175 11.01 21.54 -35.76
N GLY A 176 10.27 20.77 -36.56
CA GLY A 176 10.69 19.42 -37.00
C GLY A 176 10.27 18.25 -36.10
N SER A 177 9.40 18.47 -35.12
CA SER A 177 8.88 17.41 -34.26
C SER A 177 7.62 16.75 -34.80
N GLN A 178 7.46 15.46 -34.50
CA GLN A 178 6.23 14.71 -34.77
C GLN A 178 5.23 14.84 -33.62
N GLY A 179 3.95 14.92 -33.96
CA GLY A 179 2.84 15.11 -33.02
C GLY A 179 2.66 16.57 -32.56
N VAL A 180 1.41 16.97 -32.33
CA VAL A 180 1.09 18.30 -31.74
C VAL A 180 1.48 18.28 -30.27
N ARG A 181 2.46 19.09 -29.90
CA ARG A 181 3.03 19.17 -28.54
C ARG A 181 3.00 20.60 -28.05
N GLN A 182 2.76 20.78 -26.75
CA GLN A 182 2.84 22.10 -26.11
C GLN A 182 4.27 22.61 -26.14
N VAL A 183 4.43 23.92 -26.08
CA VAL A 183 5.74 24.60 -26.03
C VAL A 183 5.94 25.12 -24.62
N PHE A 184 7.14 24.87 -24.08
CA PHE A 184 7.55 25.24 -22.73
C PHE A 184 8.73 26.20 -22.81
N GLU A 185 8.79 27.12 -21.85
CA GLU A 185 9.83 28.14 -21.73
C GLU A 185 10.34 28.14 -20.30
N SER A 186 11.66 28.21 -20.14
CA SER A 186 12.31 28.33 -18.83
C SER A 186 13.71 28.91 -18.95
N THR A 187 14.26 29.35 -17.83
CA THR A 187 15.65 29.76 -17.70
C THR A 187 16.46 28.58 -17.17
N ILE A 188 17.45 28.11 -17.94
CA ILE A 188 18.35 27.02 -17.57
C ILE A 188 19.77 27.55 -17.64
N ASN A 189 20.56 27.34 -16.58
CA ASN A 189 21.91 27.91 -16.45
C ASN A 189 21.96 29.43 -16.71
N GLY A 190 20.92 30.17 -16.27
CA GLY A 190 20.82 31.62 -16.41
C GLY A 190 20.42 32.11 -17.81
N GLU A 191 20.17 31.22 -18.77
CA GLU A 191 19.83 31.57 -20.16
C GLU A 191 18.39 31.14 -20.51
N PRO A 192 17.64 31.92 -21.31
CA PRO A 192 16.27 31.58 -21.68
C PRO A 192 16.21 30.57 -22.83
N TRP A 193 15.47 29.50 -22.60
CA TRP A 193 15.28 28.40 -23.55
C TRP A 193 13.80 28.11 -23.78
N ARG A 194 13.53 27.59 -24.98
CA ARG A 194 12.20 27.14 -25.40
C ARG A 194 12.31 25.74 -25.98
N SER A 195 11.44 24.82 -25.57
CA SER A 195 11.34 23.49 -26.17
C SER A 195 9.91 23.06 -26.38
N ILE A 196 9.69 22.05 -27.20
CA ILE A 196 8.43 21.29 -27.17
C ILE A 196 8.38 20.43 -25.89
N GLY A 197 7.17 20.00 -25.53
CA GLY A 197 6.96 19.00 -24.48
C GLY A 197 7.26 17.58 -24.96
N TYR A 198 7.54 16.72 -23.98
CA TYR A 198 7.59 15.27 -24.15
C TYR A 198 6.15 14.70 -24.14
N THR A 199 5.93 13.60 -24.85
CA THR A 199 4.60 12.96 -24.91
C THR A 199 4.34 12.04 -23.74
N ASP A 200 3.07 11.69 -23.53
CA ASP A 200 2.67 10.71 -22.52
C ASP A 200 3.32 9.33 -22.76
N ALA A 201 3.39 8.90 -24.01
CA ALA A 201 4.05 7.65 -24.38
C ALA A 201 5.55 7.64 -24.03
N GLN A 202 6.22 8.79 -24.13
CA GLN A 202 7.62 8.93 -23.73
C GLN A 202 7.80 8.84 -22.21
N TYR A 203 6.94 9.47 -21.42
CA TYR A 203 7.00 9.35 -19.95
C TYR A 203 6.70 7.94 -19.49
N ASP A 204 5.69 7.28 -20.05
CA ASP A 204 5.35 5.89 -19.75
C ASP A 204 6.54 4.94 -20.04
N ALA A 205 7.14 5.08 -21.23
CA ALA A 205 8.32 4.32 -21.61
C ALA A 205 9.53 4.58 -20.68
N LEU A 206 9.80 5.86 -20.38
CA LEU A 206 10.89 6.26 -19.49
C LEU A 206 10.72 5.67 -18.09
N VAL A 207 9.52 5.76 -17.52
CA VAL A 207 9.20 5.26 -16.17
C VAL A 207 9.39 3.75 -16.09
N LYS A 208 8.90 2.99 -17.08
CA LYS A 208 9.10 1.53 -17.18
C LYS A 208 10.58 1.18 -17.26
N LEU A 209 11.32 1.87 -18.12
CA LEU A 209 12.75 1.66 -18.30
C LEU A 209 13.54 1.96 -17.01
N LEU A 210 13.29 3.10 -16.37
CA LEU A 210 13.97 3.50 -15.12
C LEU A 210 13.74 2.49 -13.99
N ARG A 211 12.51 1.97 -13.85
CA ARG A 211 12.21 0.93 -12.85
C ARG A 211 12.95 -0.38 -13.14
N GLY A 212 12.94 -0.83 -14.38
CA GLY A 212 13.68 -2.03 -14.75
C GLY A 212 15.20 -1.86 -14.60
N LEU A 213 15.74 -0.69 -14.94
CA LEU A 213 17.14 -0.36 -14.69
C LEU A 213 17.47 -0.34 -13.19
N LYS A 214 16.59 0.18 -12.33
CA LYS A 214 16.75 0.12 -10.87
C LYS A 214 16.78 -1.31 -10.34
N GLN A 215 15.96 -2.21 -10.90
CA GLN A 215 15.98 -3.63 -10.52
C GLN A 215 17.31 -4.31 -10.88
N LEU A 216 17.90 -3.94 -12.03
CA LEU A 216 19.16 -4.49 -12.49
C LEU A 216 20.38 -3.85 -11.81
N PHE A 217 20.33 -2.53 -11.61
CA PHE A 217 21.39 -1.70 -11.03
C PHE A 217 20.86 -1.03 -9.76
N THR A 218 20.90 -1.80 -8.67
CA THR A 218 20.24 -1.47 -7.39
C THR A 218 20.71 -0.17 -6.75
N LYS A 219 21.89 0.35 -7.12
CA LYS A 219 22.43 1.61 -6.61
C LYS A 219 21.92 2.86 -7.33
N ILE A 220 21.14 2.74 -8.40
CA ILE A 220 20.49 3.90 -9.02
C ILE A 220 19.48 4.49 -8.04
N VAL A 221 19.56 5.78 -7.73
CA VAL A 221 18.52 6.47 -6.94
C VAL A 221 17.53 7.14 -7.89
N LEU A 222 16.24 6.83 -7.79
CA LEU A 222 15.21 7.35 -8.70
C LEU A 222 14.72 8.76 -8.30
N MET A 223 15.67 9.64 -7.98
CA MET A 223 15.43 11.02 -7.58
C MET A 223 16.34 11.98 -8.36
N PRO A 224 15.84 13.17 -8.75
CA PRO A 224 16.66 14.21 -9.32
C PRO A 224 17.34 15.10 -8.29
N PRO A 225 18.31 15.95 -8.71
CA PRO A 225 18.91 16.95 -7.85
C PRO A 225 17.86 17.99 -7.44
N ILE A 226 17.56 18.05 -6.13
CA ILE A 226 16.54 18.95 -5.57
C ILE A 226 17.22 20.02 -4.71
N GLY A 227 16.82 21.27 -4.92
CA GLY A 227 17.28 22.43 -4.16
C GLY A 227 16.65 22.55 -2.78
N PRO A 228 17.12 23.48 -1.94
CA PRO A 228 16.55 23.74 -0.61
C PRO A 228 15.07 24.18 -0.65
N ASP A 229 14.61 24.75 -1.75
CA ASP A 229 13.23 25.14 -2.04
C ASP A 229 12.34 23.96 -2.49
N LYS A 230 12.93 22.75 -2.51
CA LYS A 230 12.30 21.50 -2.91
C LYS A 230 11.85 21.47 -4.38
N GLN A 231 12.46 22.31 -5.22
CA GLN A 231 12.33 22.23 -6.67
C GLN A 231 13.53 21.51 -7.28
N VAL A 232 13.35 20.93 -8.47
CA VAL A 232 14.49 20.42 -9.22
C VAL A 232 15.36 21.59 -9.67
N LEU A 233 16.66 21.48 -9.43
CA LEU A 233 17.61 22.50 -9.84
C LEU A 233 17.63 22.63 -11.37
N LEU A 234 17.72 23.86 -11.88
CA LEU A 234 17.75 24.14 -13.33
C LEU A 234 19.13 24.68 -13.76
N GLU A 235 20.14 24.42 -12.94
CA GLU A 235 21.51 24.85 -13.13
C GLU A 235 22.50 23.70 -12.90
N GLN A 236 23.73 23.92 -13.34
CA GLN A 236 24.85 23.05 -13.03
C GLN A 236 25.01 22.95 -11.50
N THR A 237 25.08 21.71 -11.01
CA THR A 237 25.18 21.38 -9.59
C THR A 237 26.08 20.17 -9.37
N GLU A 238 26.58 20.02 -8.16
CA GLU A 238 27.32 18.82 -7.76
C GLU A 238 26.34 17.64 -7.64
N ILE A 239 26.71 16.50 -8.22
CA ILE A 239 25.86 15.30 -8.22
C ILE A 239 26.39 14.32 -7.18
N ASP A 240 25.61 14.17 -6.11
CA ASP A 240 25.76 13.09 -5.16
C ASP A 240 24.93 11.89 -5.61
N LEU A 241 25.58 10.90 -6.22
CA LEU A 241 24.94 9.70 -6.75
C LEU A 241 24.29 8.81 -5.67
N GLU A 242 24.61 9.02 -4.39
CA GLU A 242 23.94 8.33 -3.29
C GLU A 242 22.60 8.98 -2.93
N LYS A 243 22.37 10.23 -3.35
CA LYS A 243 21.13 10.99 -3.07
C LYS A 243 20.27 11.23 -4.30
N CYS A 244 20.88 11.32 -5.48
CA CYS A 244 20.19 11.55 -6.74
C CYS A 244 20.83 10.75 -7.87
N GLY A 245 20.03 10.01 -8.62
CA GLY A 245 20.50 9.11 -9.67
C GLY A 245 19.78 9.30 -11.01
N ILE A 246 18.90 10.31 -11.14
CA ILE A 246 18.33 10.70 -12.43
C ILE A 246 18.56 12.20 -12.62
N PHE A 247 19.31 12.61 -13.63
CA PHE A 247 19.58 14.03 -13.83
C PHE A 247 19.71 14.36 -15.31
N GLY A 248 19.38 15.61 -15.64
CA GLY A 248 19.66 16.19 -16.95
C GLY A 248 21.14 16.55 -17.11
N HIS A 249 21.58 16.64 -18.36
CA HIS A 249 22.94 17.02 -18.73
C HIS A 249 23.31 18.44 -18.26
N TYR A 250 22.35 19.36 -18.22
CA TYR A 250 22.57 20.71 -17.71
C TYR A 250 23.02 20.72 -16.25
N HIS A 251 22.70 19.69 -15.45
CA HIS A 251 23.15 19.60 -14.06
C HIS A 251 24.65 19.34 -13.95
N ILE A 252 25.25 18.63 -14.91
CA ILE A 252 26.69 18.29 -14.84
C ILE A 252 27.56 19.19 -15.73
N ASN A 253 26.96 19.99 -16.61
CA ASN A 253 27.69 20.87 -17.52
C ASN A 253 26.85 22.12 -17.86
N ALA A 254 27.32 23.31 -17.45
CA ALA A 254 26.62 24.58 -17.65
C ALA A 254 26.43 24.99 -19.13
N GLN A 255 27.22 24.41 -20.04
CA GLN A 255 27.08 24.64 -21.49
C GLN A 255 25.99 23.77 -22.12
N LYS A 256 25.42 22.85 -21.34
CA LYS A 256 24.36 21.94 -21.75
C LYS A 256 23.02 22.43 -21.23
N ILE A 257 21.97 21.98 -21.91
CA ILE A 257 20.60 22.47 -21.70
C ILE A 257 19.60 21.34 -21.58
N ASP A 258 20.00 20.13 -21.90
CA ASP A 258 19.18 18.95 -22.02
C ASP A 258 18.87 18.37 -20.63
N PRO A 259 17.65 17.91 -20.37
CA PRO A 259 16.54 17.65 -21.32
C PRO A 259 15.66 18.87 -21.68
N GLY A 260 15.99 20.07 -21.21
CA GLY A 260 15.33 21.31 -21.60
C GLY A 260 14.00 21.60 -20.88
N PRO A 261 13.39 22.77 -21.15
CA PRO A 261 12.22 23.28 -20.42
C PRO A 261 10.97 22.39 -20.46
N GLY A 262 10.80 21.61 -21.52
CA GLY A 262 9.63 20.75 -21.72
C GLY A 262 9.67 19.46 -20.92
N PHE A 263 10.79 19.16 -20.24
CA PHE A 263 10.90 18.01 -19.37
C PHE A 263 10.32 18.33 -17.99
N GLU A 264 9.20 17.69 -17.68
CA GLU A 264 8.42 17.90 -16.47
C GLU A 264 8.91 16.96 -15.37
N TRP A 265 9.94 17.39 -14.64
CA TRP A 265 10.53 16.60 -13.55
C TRP A 265 9.50 16.19 -12.48
N THR A 266 8.59 17.10 -12.12
CA THR A 266 7.53 16.82 -11.13
C THR A 266 6.61 15.70 -11.60
N ARG A 267 6.31 15.65 -12.91
CA ARG A 267 5.52 14.58 -13.50
C ARG A 267 6.26 13.25 -13.39
N LEU A 268 7.54 13.21 -13.77
CA LEU A 268 8.36 12.00 -13.66
C LEU A 268 8.41 11.48 -12.22
N ILE A 269 8.70 12.34 -11.25
CA ILE A 269 8.73 11.97 -9.82
C ILE A 269 7.36 11.41 -9.41
N ALA A 270 6.28 12.08 -9.79
CA ALA A 270 4.94 11.62 -9.44
C ALA A 270 4.62 10.27 -10.09
N ASP A 271 4.97 10.04 -11.36
CA ASP A 271 4.72 8.77 -12.07
C ASP A 271 5.59 7.63 -11.53
N LEU A 272 6.81 7.92 -11.08
CA LEU A 272 7.68 6.99 -10.36
C LEU A 272 7.09 6.59 -8.99
N ASN A 273 6.34 7.48 -8.35
CA ASN A 273 5.70 7.24 -7.06
C ASN A 273 4.27 6.65 -7.16
N ARG A 274 3.51 6.96 -8.22
CA ARG A 274 2.08 6.60 -8.39
C ARG A 274 1.79 5.12 -8.63
N GLN A 275 2.67 4.36 -9.29
CA GLN A 275 2.39 2.94 -9.57
C GLN A 275 2.50 2.02 -8.36
N ALA A 276 2.73 2.56 -7.15
CA ALA A 276 2.69 1.78 -5.93
C ALA A 276 1.27 1.66 -5.33
N ASN A 277 0.24 2.30 -5.90
CA ASN A 277 -1.07 2.43 -5.26
C ASN A 277 -2.27 2.30 -6.22
N SER A 278 -3.40 1.80 -5.72
CA SER A 278 -4.66 1.64 -6.46
C SER A 278 -5.85 2.03 -5.58
N PHE A 279 -6.90 2.59 -6.16
CA PHE A 279 -8.20 2.62 -5.50
C PHE A 279 -8.75 1.20 -5.37
N PRO A 280 -9.46 0.90 -4.27
CA PRO A 280 -9.84 -0.47 -3.93
C PRO A 280 -10.94 -1.05 -4.84
N VAL A 281 -11.60 -0.22 -5.63
CA VAL A 281 -12.67 -0.59 -6.56
C VAL A 281 -12.65 0.38 -7.74
N VAL A 282 -13.48 0.16 -8.76
CA VAL A 282 -13.64 1.09 -9.88
C VAL A 282 -15.03 1.74 -9.82
N LEU A 283 -15.09 2.97 -9.31
CA LEU A 283 -16.35 3.74 -9.25
C LEU A 283 -16.63 4.57 -10.51
N GLU A 284 -15.59 4.96 -11.25
CA GLU A 284 -15.74 5.77 -12.47
C GLU A 284 -15.08 5.10 -13.66
N ARG A 285 -15.69 5.27 -14.84
CA ARG A 285 -15.16 4.83 -16.12
C ARG A 285 -15.06 5.99 -17.09
N ALA A 286 -14.06 5.96 -17.97
CA ALA A 286 -13.96 6.88 -19.08
C ALA A 286 -15.07 6.63 -20.11
N LYS A 287 -15.28 7.58 -21.04
CA LYS A 287 -16.32 7.49 -22.08
C LYS A 287 -16.17 6.27 -23.00
N ASP A 288 -14.95 5.74 -23.11
CA ASP A 288 -14.62 4.53 -23.88
C ASP A 288 -14.82 3.23 -23.06
N GLY A 289 -15.34 3.33 -21.83
CA GLY A 289 -15.63 2.21 -20.94
C GLY A 289 -14.45 1.75 -20.07
N LYS A 290 -13.24 2.32 -20.26
CA LYS A 290 -12.07 1.96 -19.45
C LYS A 290 -12.24 2.38 -18.00
N ALA A 291 -11.80 1.53 -17.08
CA ALA A 291 -11.75 1.84 -15.65
C ALA A 291 -10.89 3.08 -15.41
N LYS A 292 -11.35 4.01 -14.57
CA LYS A 292 -10.52 5.07 -14.00
C LYS A 292 -10.06 4.66 -12.62
N ASN A 293 -8.75 4.60 -12.44
CA ASN A 293 -8.05 4.31 -11.20
C ASN A 293 -6.67 5.04 -11.23
N ILE A 294 -5.94 5.08 -10.12
CA ILE A 294 -4.66 5.81 -9.94
C ILE A 294 -3.64 5.44 -11.03
N ASP A 295 -3.59 4.16 -11.41
CA ASP A 295 -2.71 3.63 -12.45
C ASP A 295 -3.05 4.13 -13.88
N THR A 296 -4.29 4.54 -14.11
CA THR A 296 -4.78 5.06 -15.40
C THR A 296 -4.94 6.58 -15.44
N VAL A 297 -4.82 7.27 -14.29
CA VAL A 297 -4.98 8.71 -14.14
C VAL A 297 -3.64 9.35 -13.80
N TYR A 298 -3.04 10.01 -14.79
CA TYR A 298 -1.63 10.38 -14.79
C TYR A 298 -1.28 11.71 -14.11
N ASN A 299 -2.20 12.42 -13.44
CA ASN A 299 -1.85 13.64 -12.69
C ASN A 299 -2.59 13.77 -11.34
N GLU A 300 -1.96 14.46 -10.39
CA GLU A 300 -2.40 14.56 -8.99
C GLU A 300 -3.75 15.26 -8.87
N SER A 301 -3.98 16.31 -9.66
CA SER A 301 -5.27 17.02 -9.65
C SER A 301 -6.41 16.10 -10.11
N GLU A 302 -6.20 15.28 -11.12
CA GLU A 302 -7.21 14.33 -11.60
C GLU A 302 -7.41 13.16 -10.64
N VAL A 303 -6.34 12.62 -10.03
CA VAL A 303 -6.47 11.62 -8.97
C VAL A 303 -7.22 12.18 -7.76
N THR A 304 -6.95 13.44 -7.39
CA THR A 304 -7.65 14.12 -6.28
C THR A 304 -9.13 14.31 -6.61
N LYS A 305 -9.46 14.72 -7.84
CA LYS A 305 -10.85 14.80 -8.32
C LYS A 305 -11.54 13.43 -8.35
N LEU A 306 -10.80 12.39 -8.73
CA LEU A 306 -11.30 11.02 -8.72
C LEU A 306 -11.55 10.54 -7.28
N ALA A 307 -10.71 10.90 -6.32
CA ALA A 307 -10.92 10.59 -4.90
C ALA A 307 -12.24 11.17 -4.34
N GLU A 308 -12.66 12.36 -4.80
CA GLU A 308 -13.97 12.93 -4.45
C GLU A 308 -15.17 12.08 -4.90
N VAL A 309 -14.99 11.17 -5.86
CA VAL A 309 -16.02 10.15 -6.18
C VAL A 309 -16.13 9.12 -5.06
N TYR A 310 -15.01 8.69 -4.47
CA TYR A 310 -14.99 7.74 -3.36
C TYR A 310 -15.51 8.34 -2.07
N PHE A 311 -15.15 9.61 -1.78
CA PHE A 311 -15.71 10.32 -0.63
C PHE A 311 -17.22 10.42 -0.76
N ARG A 312 -17.75 10.94 -1.87
CA ARG A 312 -19.21 11.05 -2.07
C ARG A 312 -19.93 9.70 -2.04
N ASN A 313 -19.31 8.63 -2.55
CA ASN A 313 -19.88 7.29 -2.49
C ASN A 313 -20.11 6.81 -1.05
N THR A 314 -19.28 7.26 -0.10
CA THR A 314 -19.37 6.92 1.33
C THR A 314 -20.23 7.94 2.10
N GLU A 315 -20.08 9.23 1.78
CA GLU A 315 -20.50 10.38 2.60
C GLU A 315 -21.84 11.00 2.16
N ASP A 316 -22.23 10.81 0.90
CA ASP A 316 -23.50 11.28 0.34
C ASP A 316 -24.30 10.09 -0.19
N PRO A 317 -24.86 9.25 0.72
CA PRO A 317 -25.63 8.09 0.34
C PRO A 317 -26.87 8.49 -0.46
N GLN A 318 -26.88 8.18 -1.76
CA GLN A 318 -28.06 8.28 -2.61
C GLN A 318 -28.93 7.03 -2.42
N ASP A 319 -30.24 7.15 -2.68
CA ASP A 319 -31.17 6.01 -2.76
C ASP A 319 -31.36 5.19 -1.47
N GLY A 320 -31.18 5.80 -0.29
CA GLY A 320 -31.45 5.15 1.00
C GLY A 320 -30.35 4.20 1.46
N THR A 321 -29.14 4.31 0.90
CA THR A 321 -27.97 3.62 1.45
C THR A 321 -27.65 4.13 2.86
N THR A 322 -27.28 3.23 3.77
CA THR A 322 -26.96 3.59 5.16
C THR A 322 -25.46 3.56 5.36
N GLY A 323 -24.95 4.59 6.06
CA GLY A 323 -23.53 4.94 6.07
C GLY A 323 -22.59 3.97 6.80
N GLY A 324 -21.35 4.00 6.34
CA GLY A 324 -20.14 3.64 7.09
C GLY A 324 -19.08 4.70 6.81
N THR A 325 -19.23 5.87 7.43
CA THR A 325 -18.33 7.02 7.29
C THR A 325 -17.19 6.92 8.29
N PHE A 326 -15.99 7.32 7.88
CA PHE A 326 -14.85 7.46 8.80
C PHE A 326 -14.86 8.87 9.42
N PRO A 327 -14.59 9.03 10.73
CA PRO A 327 -14.30 7.99 11.72
C PRO A 327 -15.52 7.55 12.53
N VAL A 328 -16.69 8.15 12.32
CA VAL A 328 -17.92 7.81 13.05
C VAL A 328 -18.98 7.38 12.06
N GLY A 329 -19.54 6.19 12.25
CA GLY A 329 -20.63 5.64 11.46
C GLY A 329 -21.97 6.32 11.77
N ALA A 330 -22.99 6.10 10.93
CA ALA A 330 -24.31 6.70 11.13
C ALA A 330 -25.02 6.23 12.42
N ASN A 331 -24.52 5.20 13.08
CA ASN A 331 -24.96 4.70 14.39
C ASN A 331 -24.28 5.42 15.57
N GLY A 332 -23.42 6.41 15.33
CA GLY A 332 -22.67 7.12 16.37
C GLY A 332 -21.51 6.32 16.97
N GLN A 333 -21.17 5.18 16.36
CA GLN A 333 -20.04 4.34 16.77
C GLN A 333 -18.77 4.76 16.05
N TRP A 334 -17.63 4.54 16.70
CA TRP A 334 -16.35 4.52 16.00
C TRP A 334 -16.41 3.53 14.84
N HIS A 335 -15.91 3.96 13.70
CA HIS A 335 -15.91 3.20 12.47
C HIS A 335 -14.50 3.26 11.89
N GLY A 336 -13.81 2.12 11.94
CA GLY A 336 -12.38 2.02 11.63
C GLY A 336 -12.03 2.21 10.14
N GLY A 337 -13.04 2.39 9.29
CA GLY A 337 -12.93 2.35 7.84
C GLY A 337 -14.02 3.09 7.09
N ILE A 338 -14.29 2.64 5.86
CA ILE A 338 -15.36 3.17 5.01
C ILE A 338 -16.14 2.04 4.32
N HIS A 339 -17.44 2.27 4.11
CA HIS A 339 -18.25 1.46 3.21
C HIS A 339 -18.28 2.07 1.80
N LEU A 340 -17.83 1.32 0.80
CA LEU A 340 -18.00 1.68 -0.60
C LEU A 340 -19.17 0.90 -1.20
N HIS A 341 -20.12 1.62 -1.79
CA HIS A 341 -21.34 1.07 -2.39
C HIS A 341 -21.19 0.97 -3.91
N LEU A 342 -21.32 -0.25 -4.43
CA LEU A 342 -21.24 -0.54 -5.85
C LEU A 342 -21.92 -1.88 -6.13
N PRO A 343 -22.24 -2.21 -7.40
CA PRO A 343 -22.95 -3.45 -7.71
C PRO A 343 -22.28 -4.68 -7.12
N ALA A 344 -23.09 -5.62 -6.63
CA ALA A 344 -22.62 -6.91 -6.15
C ALA A 344 -21.68 -7.56 -7.18
N ASN A 345 -20.70 -8.30 -6.68
CA ASN A 345 -19.69 -9.02 -7.43
C ASN A 345 -18.69 -8.16 -8.23
N ALA A 346 -18.77 -6.82 -8.13
CA ALA A 346 -17.75 -5.95 -8.68
C ALA A 346 -16.36 -6.28 -8.08
N PRO A 347 -15.27 -6.23 -8.87
CA PRO A 347 -13.94 -6.55 -8.38
C PRO A 347 -13.48 -5.61 -7.27
N VAL A 348 -12.91 -6.19 -6.21
CA VAL A 348 -12.19 -5.47 -5.15
C VAL A 348 -10.70 -5.71 -5.36
N LEU A 349 -9.92 -4.63 -5.33
CA LEU A 349 -8.52 -4.56 -5.71
C LEU A 349 -7.64 -4.21 -4.50
N ALA A 350 -6.44 -4.76 -4.45
CA ALA A 350 -5.45 -4.37 -3.45
C ALA A 350 -4.99 -2.93 -3.66
N MET A 351 -5.16 -2.09 -2.64
CA MET A 351 -4.75 -0.68 -2.70
C MET A 351 -3.23 -0.50 -2.69
N PHE A 352 -2.51 -1.37 -2.00
CA PHE A 352 -1.08 -1.31 -1.76
C PHE A 352 -0.43 -2.67 -2.04
N PRO A 353 0.86 -2.73 -2.41
CA PRO A 353 1.57 -4.00 -2.44
C PRO A 353 1.67 -4.53 -1.01
N GLY A 354 1.47 -5.82 -0.82
CA GLY A 354 1.46 -6.40 0.52
C GLY A 354 1.46 -7.91 0.52
N LYS A 355 1.32 -8.47 1.72
CA LYS A 355 1.20 -9.92 1.92
C LYS A 355 -0.15 -10.26 2.50
N VAL A 356 -0.81 -11.28 1.96
CA VAL A 356 -1.99 -11.86 2.62
C VAL A 356 -1.52 -12.51 3.92
N VAL A 357 -2.10 -12.10 5.04
CA VAL A 357 -1.74 -12.62 6.37
C VAL A 357 -2.90 -13.31 7.08
N ALA A 358 -4.13 -12.89 6.79
CA ALA A 358 -5.34 -13.58 7.22
C ALA A 358 -6.46 -13.39 6.20
N ALA A 359 -7.38 -14.34 6.12
CA ALA A 359 -8.58 -14.22 5.30
C ALA A 359 -9.69 -15.16 5.80
N LYS A 360 -10.93 -14.89 5.43
CA LYS A 360 -12.08 -15.77 5.67
C LYS A 360 -12.93 -15.85 4.42
N ASN A 361 -13.43 -17.05 4.12
CA ASN A 361 -14.28 -17.28 2.95
C ASN A 361 -15.33 -18.36 3.23
N THR A 362 -16.57 -17.94 3.44
CA THR A 362 -17.76 -18.78 3.41
C THR A 362 -18.02 -19.16 1.95
N GLN A 363 -17.85 -20.44 1.63
CA GLN A 363 -17.98 -20.98 0.26
C GLN A 363 -19.37 -20.69 -0.36
N PRO A 364 -19.47 -20.55 -1.70
CA PRO A 364 -20.74 -20.41 -2.39
C PRO A 364 -21.74 -21.51 -2.01
N GLY A 365 -23.00 -21.12 -1.81
CA GLY A 365 -24.08 -22.05 -1.44
C GLY A 365 -24.14 -22.43 0.04
N LYS A 366 -23.14 -22.06 0.86
CA LYS A 366 -23.28 -22.10 2.32
C LYS A 366 -24.12 -20.91 2.80
N ARG A 367 -24.83 -21.09 3.91
CA ARG A 367 -25.68 -20.04 4.51
C ARG A 367 -24.80 -18.90 5.02
N GLU A 368 -25.02 -17.70 4.51
CA GLU A 368 -24.38 -16.49 5.04
C GLU A 368 -24.95 -16.12 6.43
N PRO A 369 -24.15 -15.44 7.28
CA PRO A 369 -24.65 -14.90 8.54
C PRO A 369 -25.76 -13.85 8.33
N THR A 370 -26.45 -13.53 9.43
CA THR A 370 -27.65 -12.68 9.43
C THR A 370 -27.46 -11.35 8.71
N PHE A 371 -26.35 -10.63 8.93
CA PHE A 371 -26.13 -9.33 8.30
C PHE A 371 -25.50 -9.42 6.90
N GLY A 372 -25.34 -10.61 6.32
CA GLY A 372 -24.70 -10.82 5.02
C GLY A 372 -23.25 -11.31 5.13
N SER A 373 -22.46 -11.04 4.09
CA SER A 373 -21.12 -11.60 3.91
C SER A 373 -20.15 -11.22 5.03
N ASN A 374 -19.55 -12.21 5.69
CA ASN A 374 -18.50 -12.02 6.71
C ASN A 374 -17.10 -12.37 6.19
N ASN A 375 -16.95 -12.50 4.87
CA ASN A 375 -15.68 -12.82 4.25
C ASN A 375 -14.79 -11.58 4.25
N PHE A 376 -13.50 -11.80 4.45
CA PHE A 376 -12.53 -10.73 4.41
C PHE A 376 -11.16 -11.22 3.92
N VAL A 377 -10.35 -10.27 3.48
CA VAL A 377 -8.92 -10.45 3.24
C VAL A 377 -8.17 -9.36 4.01
N LEU A 378 -7.15 -9.76 4.76
CA LEU A 378 -6.26 -8.88 5.50
C LEU A 378 -4.88 -8.89 4.84
N LEU A 379 -4.42 -7.71 4.45
CA LEU A 379 -3.08 -7.50 3.90
C LEU A 379 -2.20 -6.81 4.93
N ARG A 380 -0.97 -7.31 5.09
CA ARG A 380 0.13 -6.63 5.79
C ARG A 380 1.01 -5.92 4.78
N HIS A 381 1.31 -4.65 5.06
CA HIS A 381 2.15 -3.80 4.23
C HIS A 381 3.40 -3.41 4.99
N GLU A 382 4.52 -3.34 4.28
CA GLU A 382 5.79 -2.87 4.81
C GLU A 382 6.37 -1.84 3.85
N ILE A 383 6.64 -0.65 4.37
CA ILE A 383 7.25 0.44 3.61
C ILE A 383 8.56 0.81 4.26
N ALA A 384 9.66 0.75 3.51
CA ALA A 384 10.94 1.22 4.01
C ALA A 384 10.87 2.73 4.24
N VAL A 385 11.40 3.19 5.38
CA VAL A 385 11.55 4.62 5.66
C VAL A 385 12.53 5.25 4.68
N ASP A 386 13.53 4.47 4.26
CA ASP A 386 14.51 4.79 3.24
C ASP A 386 14.60 3.61 2.26
N ASP A 387 14.09 3.80 1.04
CA ASP A 387 14.08 2.78 -0.01
C ASP A 387 15.49 2.46 -0.56
N THR A 388 16.54 3.17 -0.09
CA THR A 388 17.93 2.96 -0.48
C THR A 388 18.73 2.10 0.50
N ASP A 389 18.26 1.94 1.74
CA ASP A 389 18.90 1.11 2.76
C ASP A 389 18.06 -0.16 3.05
N PRO A 390 18.53 -1.36 2.68
CA PRO A 390 17.86 -2.62 3.02
C PRO A 390 17.71 -2.87 4.52
N ALA A 391 18.53 -2.22 5.36
CA ALA A 391 18.44 -2.26 6.82
C ALA A 391 17.52 -1.15 7.38
N SER A 392 16.92 -0.33 6.51
CA SER A 392 16.00 0.73 6.91
C SER A 392 14.84 0.16 7.69
N ARG A 393 14.43 0.91 8.72
CA ARG A 393 13.24 0.58 9.49
C ARG A 393 12.04 0.57 8.56
N LYS A 394 11.10 -0.35 8.82
CA LYS A 394 9.93 -0.54 7.97
C LYS A 394 8.68 -0.13 8.72
N PHE A 395 7.97 0.83 8.17
CA PHE A 395 6.63 1.16 8.62
C PHE A 395 5.70 0.00 8.25
N LYS A 396 5.11 -0.62 9.27
CA LYS A 396 4.12 -1.67 9.11
C LYS A 396 2.72 -1.08 9.29
N PHE A 397 1.82 -1.46 8.41
CA PHE A 397 0.40 -1.17 8.54
C PHE A 397 -0.40 -2.26 7.83
N TRP A 398 -1.70 -2.26 8.03
CA TRP A 398 -2.60 -3.27 7.48
C TRP A 398 -3.75 -2.63 6.72
N SER A 399 -4.27 -3.35 5.72
CA SER A 399 -5.57 -3.04 5.12
C SER A 399 -6.50 -4.25 5.20
N LEU A 400 -7.70 -4.03 5.72
CA LEU A 400 -8.78 -5.01 5.79
C LEU A 400 -9.78 -4.71 4.68
N TYR A 401 -10.21 -5.75 3.98
CA TYR A 401 -11.30 -5.68 3.00
C TYR A 401 -12.35 -6.70 3.39
N MET A 402 -13.51 -6.24 3.81
CA MET A 402 -14.54 -7.05 4.44
C MET A 402 -15.90 -6.89 3.73
N HIS A 403 -16.82 -7.80 4.02
CA HIS A 403 -18.05 -8.01 3.25
C HIS A 403 -17.78 -8.44 1.81
N LEU A 404 -16.75 -9.28 1.61
CA LEU A 404 -16.44 -9.83 0.30
C LEU A 404 -17.45 -10.93 -0.09
N ALA A 405 -17.80 -11.01 -1.37
CA ALA A 405 -18.65 -12.08 -1.87
C ALA A 405 -17.96 -13.46 -1.70
N PRO A 406 -18.73 -14.53 -1.43
CA PRO A 406 -18.25 -15.90 -1.49
C PRO A 406 -17.53 -16.22 -2.80
N PHE A 407 -16.40 -16.92 -2.69
CA PHE A 407 -15.72 -17.52 -3.84
C PHE A 407 -15.37 -18.97 -3.57
N ASP A 408 -15.27 -19.77 -4.62
CA ASP A 408 -14.84 -21.15 -4.55
C ASP A 408 -13.34 -21.20 -4.33
N ALA A 409 -12.94 -21.51 -3.10
CA ALA A 409 -11.53 -21.63 -2.76
C ALA A 409 -10.94 -22.96 -3.24
N GLU A 410 -11.74 -23.91 -3.73
CA GLU A 410 -11.33 -25.24 -4.23
C GLU A 410 -10.90 -25.27 -5.69
N THR A 411 -11.41 -24.35 -6.52
CA THR A 411 -11.14 -24.35 -7.96
C THR A 411 -9.76 -23.75 -8.32
N ASP A 412 -9.04 -24.35 -9.28
CA ASP A 412 -7.75 -23.85 -9.80
C ASP A 412 -7.94 -22.77 -10.88
N ILE A 413 -6.99 -21.83 -11.06
CA ILE A 413 -7.04 -20.83 -12.16
C ILE A 413 -7.13 -21.50 -13.53
N THR A 414 -6.45 -22.62 -13.76
CA THR A 414 -6.47 -23.31 -15.06
C THR A 414 -7.86 -23.87 -15.36
N GLU A 415 -8.51 -24.45 -14.35
CA GLU A 415 -9.86 -25.00 -14.43
C GLU A 415 -10.90 -23.87 -14.49
N ALA A 416 -10.73 -22.82 -13.69
CA ALA A 416 -11.52 -21.60 -13.75
C ALA A 416 -11.41 -20.89 -15.10
N MET A 417 -10.23 -20.81 -15.70
CA MET A 417 -10.04 -20.23 -17.03
C MET A 417 -10.64 -21.11 -18.12
N ALA A 418 -10.62 -22.44 -17.96
CA ALA A 418 -11.33 -23.35 -18.86
C ALA A 418 -12.84 -23.13 -18.76
N LEU A 419 -13.37 -22.96 -17.55
CA LEU A 419 -14.77 -22.58 -17.29
C LEU A 419 -15.08 -21.18 -17.86
N ILE A 420 -14.21 -20.18 -17.72
CA ILE A 420 -14.48 -18.80 -18.22
C ILE A 420 -14.47 -18.71 -19.76
N LYS A 421 -13.64 -19.51 -20.44
CA LYS A 421 -13.41 -19.43 -21.90
C LYS A 421 -14.60 -19.88 -22.74
N GLU A 422 -15.59 -20.56 -22.18
CA GLU A 422 -16.83 -20.79 -22.93
C GLU A 422 -17.69 -19.51 -22.91
N PRO A 423 -18.01 -18.92 -24.07
CA PRO A 423 -18.73 -17.65 -24.18
C PRO A 423 -20.18 -17.72 -23.66
N THR A 424 -20.63 -18.88 -23.20
CA THR A 424 -21.98 -19.19 -22.72
C THR A 424 -22.10 -19.34 -21.20
N LEU A 425 -21.03 -19.24 -20.41
CA LEU A 425 -21.19 -19.31 -18.95
C LEU A 425 -21.98 -18.11 -18.42
N SER A 426 -22.90 -18.41 -17.51
CA SER A 426 -23.65 -17.39 -16.79
C SER A 426 -22.71 -16.52 -15.95
N VAL A 427 -23.13 -15.27 -15.72
CA VAL A 427 -22.45 -14.32 -14.83
C VAL A 427 -22.21 -14.96 -13.46
N ASP A 428 -23.16 -15.75 -12.97
CA ASP A 428 -23.11 -16.43 -11.67
C ASP A 428 -21.88 -17.34 -11.48
N VAL A 429 -21.45 -18.08 -12.52
CA VAL A 429 -20.28 -18.96 -12.38
C VAL A 429 -18.98 -18.15 -12.31
N ARG A 430 -18.88 -17.06 -13.06
CA ARG A 430 -17.70 -16.17 -13.03
C ARG A 430 -17.53 -15.47 -11.68
N ASP A 431 -18.63 -15.27 -10.98
CA ASP A 431 -18.67 -14.62 -9.68
C ASP A 431 -18.14 -15.54 -8.57
N THR A 432 -18.27 -16.86 -8.73
CA THR A 432 -17.73 -17.85 -7.79
C THR A 432 -16.24 -18.15 -7.93
N ILE A 433 -15.51 -17.55 -8.87
CA ILE A 433 -14.11 -17.93 -9.13
C ILE A 433 -13.17 -17.35 -8.07
N ALA A 434 -12.31 -18.21 -7.52
CA ALA A 434 -11.26 -17.83 -6.58
C ALA A 434 -10.38 -16.67 -7.09
N PRO A 435 -9.96 -15.73 -6.23
CA PRO A 435 -8.89 -14.78 -6.52
C PRO A 435 -7.53 -15.46 -6.75
N ASP A 436 -6.66 -14.83 -7.54
CA ASP A 436 -5.36 -15.41 -7.93
C ASP A 436 -4.44 -15.71 -6.74
N TRP A 437 -4.56 -14.91 -5.66
CA TRP A 437 -3.77 -15.11 -4.44
C TRP A 437 -4.06 -16.46 -3.75
N VAL A 438 -5.28 -16.98 -3.86
CA VAL A 438 -5.65 -18.31 -3.31
C VAL A 438 -4.91 -19.41 -4.04
N HIS A 439 -4.79 -19.28 -5.37
CA HIS A 439 -4.03 -20.22 -6.19
C HIS A 439 -2.53 -20.15 -5.89
N LEU A 440 -1.96 -18.94 -5.75
CA LEU A 440 -0.58 -18.78 -5.33
C LEU A 440 -0.30 -19.44 -3.98
N LEU A 441 -1.22 -19.31 -3.02
CA LEU A 441 -1.12 -19.95 -1.72
C LEU A 441 -1.08 -21.49 -1.84
N ARG A 442 -1.98 -22.07 -2.63
CA ARG A 442 -2.03 -23.51 -2.91
C ARG A 442 -0.75 -24.04 -3.51
N LEU A 443 -0.25 -23.35 -4.54
CA LEU A 443 1.01 -23.72 -5.20
C LEU A 443 2.19 -23.68 -4.23
N LYS A 444 2.27 -22.66 -3.37
CA LYS A 444 3.35 -22.56 -2.36
C LYS A 444 3.27 -23.68 -1.34
N ILE A 445 2.07 -24.06 -0.90
CA ILE A 445 1.88 -25.21 0.01
C ILE A 445 2.26 -26.52 -0.68
N ALA A 446 1.78 -26.76 -1.90
CA ALA A 446 2.07 -27.98 -2.65
C ALA A 446 3.57 -28.14 -2.95
N GLY A 447 4.22 -27.05 -3.41
CA GLY A 447 5.66 -27.02 -3.67
C GLY A 447 6.48 -27.32 -2.43
N LYS A 448 6.11 -26.73 -1.28
CA LYS A 448 6.80 -26.98 -0.01
C LYS A 448 6.59 -28.40 0.52
N LYS A 449 5.39 -28.97 0.40
CA LYS A 449 5.13 -30.38 0.74
C LYS A 449 6.02 -31.31 -0.09
N LEU A 450 6.17 -31.04 -1.39
CA LEU A 450 7.07 -31.83 -2.26
C LEU A 450 8.54 -31.72 -1.84
N GLU A 451 9.01 -30.53 -1.42
CA GLU A 451 10.37 -30.35 -0.90
C GLU A 451 10.59 -31.11 0.42
N GLU A 452 9.62 -31.08 1.34
CA GLU A 452 9.65 -31.79 2.63
C GLU A 452 9.65 -33.31 2.42
N ASP A 453 8.74 -33.84 1.59
CA ASP A 453 8.66 -35.27 1.25
C ASP A 453 9.96 -35.76 0.61
N ALA A 454 10.55 -34.96 -0.29
CA ALA A 454 11.83 -35.27 -0.92
C ALA A 454 12.98 -35.31 0.10
N ALA A 455 12.97 -34.41 1.09
CA ALA A 455 13.96 -34.38 2.17
C ALA A 455 13.83 -35.58 3.11
N GLU A 456 12.60 -35.98 3.48
CA GLU A 456 12.34 -37.17 4.29
C GLU A 456 12.77 -38.46 3.58
N LEU A 457 12.45 -38.59 2.29
CA LEU A 457 12.91 -39.70 1.45
C LEU A 457 14.44 -39.77 1.36
N ALA A 458 15.11 -38.61 1.24
CA ALA A 458 16.56 -38.54 1.23
C ALA A 458 17.18 -38.96 2.58
N ALA A 459 16.59 -38.52 3.70
CA ALA A 459 17.03 -38.90 5.05
C ALA A 459 16.84 -40.40 5.31
N ALA A 460 15.66 -40.95 4.94
CA ALA A 460 15.39 -42.37 5.05
C ALA A 460 16.35 -43.22 4.20
N ALA A 461 16.71 -42.75 3.00
CA ALA A 461 17.71 -43.41 2.16
C ALA A 461 19.12 -43.39 2.79
N GLU A 462 19.46 -42.36 3.55
CA GLU A 462 20.74 -42.28 4.26
C GLU A 462 20.79 -43.24 5.46
N GLU A 463 19.72 -43.30 6.25
CA GLU A 463 19.51 -44.28 7.33
C GLU A 463 19.62 -45.71 6.80
N LEU A 464 19.01 -46.00 5.64
CA LEU A 464 19.06 -47.33 5.03
C LEU A 464 20.49 -47.69 4.57
N LYS A 465 21.25 -46.73 4.02
CA LYS A 465 22.68 -46.92 3.68
C LYS A 465 23.53 -47.18 4.92
N LYS A 466 23.23 -46.53 6.05
CA LYS A 466 23.90 -46.74 7.33
C LYS A 466 23.59 -48.13 7.88
N ALA A 467 22.31 -48.53 7.89
CA ALA A 467 21.88 -49.86 8.28
C ALA A 467 22.49 -50.96 7.38
N GLU A 468 22.61 -50.74 6.07
CA GLU A 468 23.30 -51.68 5.17
C GLU A 468 24.81 -51.79 5.47
N LYS A 469 25.49 -50.68 5.79
CA LYS A 469 26.90 -50.69 6.21
C LYS A 469 27.07 -51.46 7.51
N GLU A 470 26.19 -51.24 8.47
CA GLU A 470 26.19 -51.95 9.76
C GLU A 470 25.87 -53.43 9.59
N ALA A 471 24.90 -53.79 8.75
CA ALA A 471 24.57 -55.17 8.40
C ALA A 471 25.72 -55.86 7.65
N LYS A 472 26.42 -55.18 6.73
CA LYS A 472 27.64 -55.70 6.07
C LYS A 472 28.80 -55.86 7.07
N ALA A 473 28.92 -54.98 8.05
CA ALA A 473 29.91 -55.10 9.13
C ALA A 473 29.57 -56.27 10.08
N LYS A 474 28.28 -56.50 10.35
CA LYS A 474 27.78 -57.61 11.19
C LYS A 474 27.87 -58.96 10.48
N ALA A 475 27.57 -59.02 9.19
CA ALA A 475 27.77 -60.20 8.33
C ALA A 475 29.25 -60.60 8.19
N LYS A 476 30.18 -59.65 8.33
CA LYS A 476 31.62 -59.93 8.41
C LYS A 476 32.06 -60.49 9.78
N LYS A 477 31.22 -60.31 10.82
CA LYS A 477 31.47 -60.73 12.21
C LYS A 477 30.80 -62.06 12.55
N GLU A 478 29.72 -62.43 11.86
CA GLU A 478 28.89 -63.62 12.13
C GLU A 478 29.10 -64.77 11.13
N GLY A 479 30.27 -64.84 10.49
CA GLY A 479 30.78 -66.05 9.81
C GLY A 479 31.24 -67.13 10.80
N LYS A 480 30.47 -67.41 11.85
CA LYS A 480 30.58 -68.52 12.80
C LYS A 480 29.43 -68.39 13.80
N ASP A 481 28.27 -68.95 13.50
CA ASP A 481 27.74 -70.12 14.24
C ASP A 481 26.37 -70.52 13.68
N LYS A 482 26.09 -71.83 13.68
CA LYS A 482 24.83 -72.43 13.25
C LYS A 482 23.89 -72.58 14.45
N GLY A 483 22.58 -72.43 14.24
CA GLY A 483 21.62 -73.11 15.13
C GLY A 483 20.16 -72.63 15.14
N LYS A 484 19.33 -73.33 14.35
CA LYS A 484 17.90 -73.71 14.53
C LYS A 484 17.01 -72.94 15.55
N GLY A 485 15.84 -72.50 15.08
CA GLY A 485 14.63 -72.32 15.91
C GLY A 485 13.39 -72.00 15.07
N LYS A 486 12.27 -72.69 15.32
CA LYS A 486 11.06 -72.79 14.49
C LYS A 486 10.00 -71.69 14.78
N ALA A 487 9.24 -71.41 13.71
CA ALA A 487 7.83 -70.99 13.58
C ALA A 487 7.01 -70.56 14.81
N ASP A 488 6.32 -69.43 14.67
CA ASP A 488 4.88 -69.33 14.89
C ASP A 488 4.29 -68.13 14.11
N ALA A 489 3.33 -68.41 13.22
CA ALA A 489 2.60 -67.42 12.44
C ALA A 489 1.18 -67.30 12.99
N LYS A 490 0.82 -66.10 13.48
CA LYS A 490 -0.55 -65.74 13.85
C LYS A 490 -1.01 -64.55 13.02
N GLY A 491 -1.92 -64.82 12.09
CA GLY A 491 -2.73 -63.80 11.43
C GLY A 491 -3.87 -63.31 12.34
N LYS A 492 -4.26 -62.05 12.14
CA LYS A 492 -5.57 -61.47 12.47
C LYS A 492 -5.78 -60.30 11.48
N LYS A 493 -6.52 -60.52 10.38
CA LYS A 493 -7.98 -60.44 10.19
C LYS A 493 -8.48 -58.98 10.13
N ARG A 494 -8.69 -58.52 8.90
CA ARG A 494 -9.59 -57.42 8.51
C ARG A 494 -11.01 -57.70 8.99
N LYS A 495 -11.76 -56.67 9.36
CA LYS A 495 -13.22 -56.71 9.46
C LYS A 495 -13.78 -55.46 8.78
N SER A 496 -14.56 -55.71 7.75
CA SER A 496 -15.48 -54.84 7.00
C SER A 496 -16.73 -54.57 7.87
N GLU A 497 -17.24 -53.35 7.87
CA GLU A 497 -18.39 -52.82 7.09
C GLU A 497 -19.75 -53.01 7.78
N ASP A 498 -20.52 -51.94 7.63
CA ASP A 498 -21.97 -51.75 7.71
C ASP A 498 -22.64 -51.73 9.08
N ASP A 499 -23.29 -50.60 9.38
CA ASP A 499 -24.76 -50.52 9.41
C ASP A 499 -25.21 -49.06 9.26
N GLU A 500 -26.04 -48.82 8.25
CA GLU A 500 -26.92 -47.65 8.10
C GLU A 500 -27.98 -47.66 9.21
N ASP A 501 -28.38 -46.48 9.69
CA ASP A 501 -29.77 -46.27 10.09
C ASP A 501 -30.13 -44.77 10.07
N ASP A 502 -31.16 -44.51 9.28
CA ASP A 502 -31.89 -43.27 9.04
C ASP A 502 -32.81 -42.94 10.23
N ALA A 503 -32.72 -41.71 10.74
CA ALA A 503 -33.78 -41.11 11.56
C ALA A 503 -33.67 -39.59 11.54
N GLY A 504 -34.44 -38.97 10.63
CA GLY A 504 -34.75 -37.55 10.68
C GLY A 504 -35.43 -37.16 11.99
N ALA A 505 -34.85 -36.19 12.68
CA ALA A 505 -35.50 -35.37 13.69
C ALA A 505 -34.80 -34.01 13.71
N ASP A 506 -35.57 -32.94 13.45
CA ASP A 506 -35.19 -31.56 13.72
C ASP A 506 -34.51 -31.45 15.09
N LYS A 507 -33.21 -31.12 15.07
CA LYS A 507 -32.40 -30.79 16.25
C LYS A 507 -31.47 -29.63 15.90
N ASP A 508 -32.07 -28.51 15.50
CA ASP A 508 -31.36 -27.22 15.40
C ASP A 508 -31.71 -26.35 16.60
N GLU A 509 -31.48 -26.84 17.82
CA GLU A 509 -31.42 -26.00 19.03
C GLU A 509 -30.34 -26.57 19.96
N ASP A 510 -29.37 -25.72 20.34
CA ASP A 510 -28.38 -25.87 21.43
C ASP A 510 -26.96 -26.42 21.17
N GLU A 511 -26.30 -26.07 20.06
CA GLU A 511 -24.83 -25.91 20.09
C GLU A 511 -24.47 -24.44 19.96
N ALA A 512 -23.87 -23.87 21.02
CA ALA A 512 -23.33 -22.52 20.96
C ALA A 512 -22.22 -22.51 19.89
N PRO A 513 -22.33 -21.69 18.82
CA PRO A 513 -21.30 -21.65 17.80
C PRO A 513 -19.96 -21.28 18.45
N ALA A 514 -18.88 -21.95 18.06
CA ALA A 514 -17.54 -21.59 18.50
C ALA A 514 -17.29 -20.11 18.14
N PHE A 515 -16.89 -19.32 19.15
CA PHE A 515 -16.84 -17.86 19.11
C PHE A 515 -15.93 -17.30 17.99
N LEU A 516 -14.85 -18.02 17.66
CA LEU A 516 -13.96 -17.73 16.55
C LEU A 516 -13.21 -19.01 16.16
N GLU A 517 -13.43 -19.51 14.96
CA GLU A 517 -12.72 -20.69 14.46
C GLU A 517 -11.54 -20.29 13.60
N ILE A 518 -10.34 -20.67 14.04
CA ILE A 518 -9.08 -20.34 13.38
C ILE A 518 -8.48 -21.61 12.78
N GLY A 519 -7.93 -21.48 11.58
CA GLY A 519 -7.16 -22.52 10.92
C GLY A 519 -6.03 -21.93 10.10
N LYS A 520 -5.36 -22.77 9.32
CA LYS A 520 -4.19 -22.37 8.54
C LYS A 520 -4.47 -22.49 7.06
N ASN A 521 -4.03 -21.47 6.33
CA ASN A 521 -3.96 -21.45 4.87
C ASN A 521 -5.29 -21.85 4.19
N VAL A 522 -5.21 -22.60 3.08
CA VAL A 522 -6.35 -22.89 2.18
C VAL A 522 -7.40 -23.77 2.84
N ASP A 523 -7.00 -24.75 3.66
CA ASP A 523 -7.93 -25.69 4.30
C ASP A 523 -8.95 -24.94 5.17
N ALA A 524 -8.49 -23.94 5.91
CA ALA A 524 -9.36 -23.07 6.70
C ALA A 524 -10.32 -22.23 5.84
N LEU A 525 -9.88 -21.75 4.67
CA LEU A 525 -10.74 -21.03 3.72
C LEU A 525 -11.83 -21.92 3.11
N VAL A 526 -11.54 -23.21 2.88
CA VAL A 526 -12.53 -24.19 2.40
C VAL A 526 -13.59 -24.44 3.48
N GLU A 527 -13.14 -24.53 4.73
CA GLU A 527 -14.00 -24.79 5.87
C GLU A 527 -14.83 -23.56 6.29
N GLY A 528 -14.46 -22.35 5.87
CA GLY A 528 -15.13 -21.11 6.27
C GLY A 528 -14.61 -20.51 7.59
N ARG A 529 -13.47 -21.01 8.05
CA ARG A 529 -12.74 -20.54 9.24
C ARG A 529 -11.86 -19.33 8.88
N VAL A 530 -11.39 -18.61 9.91
CA VAL A 530 -10.33 -17.60 9.72
C VAL A 530 -9.03 -18.33 9.39
N ALA A 531 -8.55 -18.14 8.17
CA ALA A 531 -7.32 -18.71 7.68
C ALA A 531 -6.14 -17.80 7.99
N LEU A 532 -5.21 -18.29 8.80
CA LEU A 532 -3.90 -17.68 9.00
C LEU A 532 -2.95 -18.13 7.89
N VAL A 533 -2.50 -17.18 7.08
CA VAL A 533 -1.52 -17.44 6.02
C VAL A 533 -0.14 -17.41 6.63
N GLU A 534 0.53 -18.56 6.67
CA GLU A 534 1.81 -18.69 7.35
C GLU A 534 2.94 -18.02 6.55
N ASP A 535 3.86 -17.32 7.23
CA ASP A 535 5.01 -16.65 6.57
C ASP A 535 5.91 -17.63 5.79
N LYS A 536 5.87 -18.94 6.09
CA LYS A 536 6.54 -19.99 5.30
C LYS A 536 5.90 -20.24 3.92
N TYR A 537 4.65 -19.80 3.73
CA TYR A 537 3.90 -19.81 2.48
C TYR A 537 3.48 -18.36 2.12
N PRO A 538 4.43 -17.42 2.00
CA PRO A 538 4.10 -16.01 1.89
C PRO A 538 3.30 -15.77 0.61
N VAL A 539 2.23 -14.97 0.62
CA VAL A 539 1.45 -14.66 -0.59
C VAL A 539 1.54 -13.18 -0.86
N ASP A 540 2.39 -12.80 -1.80
CA ASP A 540 2.57 -11.42 -2.20
C ASP A 540 1.44 -11.02 -3.17
N VAL A 541 0.80 -9.90 -2.88
CA VAL A 541 -0.25 -9.28 -3.69
C VAL A 541 0.30 -7.98 -4.23
N LYS A 542 0.18 -7.78 -5.54
CA LYS A 542 0.56 -6.54 -6.19
C LYS A 542 -0.59 -5.54 -6.14
N VAL A 543 -0.22 -4.29 -6.35
CA VAL A 543 -1.17 -3.19 -6.52
C VAL A 543 -2.14 -3.53 -7.65
N GLY A 544 -3.43 -3.35 -7.39
CA GLY A 544 -4.47 -3.60 -8.39
C GLY A 544 -4.82 -5.08 -8.61
N ASP A 545 -4.13 -6.03 -7.96
CA ASP A 545 -4.54 -7.43 -7.99
C ASP A 545 -5.92 -7.60 -7.35
N ARG A 546 -6.74 -8.49 -7.92
CA ARG A 546 -8.06 -8.80 -7.36
C ARG A 546 -7.89 -9.58 -6.06
N ILE A 547 -8.36 -9.00 -4.97
CA ILE A 547 -8.37 -9.64 -3.65
C ILE A 547 -9.71 -10.32 -3.33
N GLY A 548 -10.78 -9.85 -3.97
CA GLY A 548 -12.12 -10.39 -3.80
C GLY A 548 -13.13 -9.69 -4.69
N ARG A 549 -14.40 -9.80 -4.31
CA ARG A 549 -15.52 -9.13 -4.98
C ARG A 549 -16.46 -8.53 -3.94
N VAL A 550 -17.24 -7.55 -4.34
CA VAL A 550 -18.22 -6.88 -3.48
C VAL A 550 -19.31 -7.85 -3.08
N GLY A 551 -19.46 -8.10 -1.78
CA GLY A 551 -20.54 -8.90 -1.21
C GLY A 551 -21.73 -8.05 -0.82
N ARG A 552 -22.48 -8.52 0.17
CA ARG A 552 -23.66 -7.82 0.70
C ARG A 552 -23.58 -7.69 2.19
N PHE A 553 -24.01 -6.55 2.72
CA PHE A 553 -24.08 -6.32 4.15
C PHE A 553 -25.28 -5.44 4.52
N GLY A 554 -25.83 -5.64 5.72
CA GLY A 554 -26.93 -4.84 6.28
C GLY A 554 -27.96 -5.71 7.01
N ASP A 555 -28.97 -5.07 7.57
CA ASP A 555 -30.08 -5.78 8.23
C ASP A 555 -30.85 -6.68 7.27
N ASP A 556 -31.54 -7.68 7.82
CA ASP A 556 -32.27 -8.73 7.08
C ASP A 556 -33.20 -8.18 5.98
N ASP A 557 -33.81 -7.02 6.21
CA ASP A 557 -34.74 -6.37 5.28
C ASP A 557 -34.07 -5.35 4.33
N ASN A 558 -32.79 -4.99 4.57
CA ASN A 558 -32.11 -3.84 3.95
C ASN A 558 -30.65 -4.12 3.53
N GLN A 559 -30.27 -5.37 3.27
CA GLN A 559 -28.92 -5.70 2.78
C GLN A 559 -28.57 -4.97 1.48
N GLN A 560 -27.39 -4.35 1.43
CA GLN A 560 -26.91 -3.58 0.28
C GLN A 560 -25.59 -4.15 -0.23
N SER A 561 -25.31 -3.92 -1.51
CA SER A 561 -24.03 -4.31 -2.11
C SER A 561 -22.95 -3.30 -1.75
N MET A 562 -21.99 -3.73 -0.94
CA MET A 562 -20.94 -2.87 -0.42
C MET A 562 -19.69 -3.67 -0.04
N VAL A 563 -18.58 -2.97 0.12
CA VAL A 563 -17.35 -3.49 0.72
C VAL A 563 -16.93 -2.56 1.86
N HIS A 564 -16.53 -3.13 2.98
CA HIS A 564 -15.93 -2.38 4.09
C HIS A 564 -14.42 -2.42 3.96
N ILE A 565 -13.77 -1.27 4.15
CA ILE A 565 -12.33 -1.13 3.99
C ILE A 565 -11.76 -0.38 5.17
N GLU A 566 -10.76 -0.95 5.83
CA GLU A 566 -10.01 -0.30 6.90
C GLU A 566 -8.54 -0.19 6.53
N VAL A 567 -7.89 0.86 7.04
CA VAL A 567 -6.43 0.98 7.08
C VAL A 567 -6.05 1.30 8.51
N PHE A 568 -5.19 0.47 9.11
CA PHE A 568 -4.83 0.61 10.52
C PHE A 568 -3.37 0.23 10.79
N SER A 569 -2.88 0.63 11.96
CA SER A 569 -1.52 0.36 12.45
C SER A 569 -1.51 0.14 13.97
N ASP A 570 -0.44 -0.48 14.46
CA ASP A 570 -0.08 -0.42 15.87
C ASP A 570 0.56 0.93 16.24
N GLY A 571 0.90 1.11 17.52
CA GLY A 571 1.45 2.35 18.07
C GLY A 571 2.79 2.79 17.51
N ALA A 572 3.49 1.95 16.72
CA ALA A 572 4.76 2.34 16.12
C ALA A 572 4.59 3.39 15.01
N TRP A 573 3.37 3.59 14.49
CA TRP A 573 3.09 4.50 13.37
C TRP A 573 3.62 5.92 13.57
N LYS A 574 3.63 6.44 14.80
CA LYS A 574 4.07 7.82 15.11
C LYS A 574 5.53 8.02 14.72
N GLU A 575 6.38 7.10 15.17
CA GLU A 575 7.82 7.14 14.86
C GLU A 575 8.05 7.07 13.34
N TYR A 576 7.25 6.28 12.63
CA TYR A 576 7.37 6.11 11.19
C TYR A 576 6.87 7.30 10.37
N VAL A 577 5.72 7.88 10.70
CA VAL A 577 5.17 9.06 10.00
C VAL A 577 6.10 10.26 10.16
N ASP A 578 6.71 10.44 11.33
CA ASP A 578 7.70 11.49 11.57
C ASP A 578 8.99 11.27 10.77
N LEU A 579 9.49 10.02 10.70
CA LEU A 579 10.69 9.67 9.94
C LEU A 579 10.48 9.73 8.41
N LEU A 580 9.28 9.44 7.92
CA LEU A 580 8.94 9.47 6.49
C LEU A 580 8.85 10.90 5.91
N GLY A 581 9.13 11.94 6.69
CA GLY A 581 9.35 13.31 6.21
C GLY A 581 8.11 14.06 5.69
N ALA A 582 6.94 13.43 5.72
CA ALA A 582 5.67 13.98 5.24
C ALA A 582 4.77 14.38 6.42
N HIS A 583 5.13 15.50 7.06
CA HIS A 583 4.35 16.29 8.02
C HIS A 583 3.24 15.56 8.82
N ALA A 584 3.48 15.41 10.13
CA ALA A 584 2.45 15.40 11.18
C ALA A 584 1.44 16.58 11.09
N ALA A 585 1.64 17.58 10.21
CA ALA A 585 0.70 18.67 9.95
C ALA A 585 -0.50 18.28 9.07
N ASN A 586 -0.45 17.15 8.36
CA ASN A 586 -1.55 16.63 7.53
C ASN A 586 -2.40 15.58 8.23
N TRP A 587 -2.02 15.19 9.44
CA TRP A 587 -2.77 14.25 10.26
C TRP A 587 -3.15 14.94 11.56
N HIS A 588 -4.31 14.59 12.08
CA HIS A 588 -4.82 15.12 13.35
C HIS A 588 -5.13 13.93 14.24
N GLU A 589 -4.32 13.70 15.26
CA GLU A 589 -4.62 12.64 16.23
C GLU A 589 -5.83 13.09 17.07
N ALA A 590 -6.85 12.23 17.15
CA ALA A 590 -7.97 12.40 18.06
C ALA A 590 -7.49 12.29 19.52
N ASN A 591 -8.28 12.77 20.49
CA ASN A 591 -8.04 12.32 21.85
C ASN A 591 -8.24 10.80 21.91
N PRO A 592 -7.38 10.06 22.62
CA PRO A 592 -7.59 8.63 22.83
C PRO A 592 -8.96 8.38 23.44
N ASP A 593 -9.72 7.47 22.85
CA ASP A 593 -10.93 6.93 23.45
C ASP A 593 -10.64 5.47 23.84
N PRO A 594 -10.00 5.25 25.01
CA PRO A 594 -9.57 3.91 25.44
C PRO A 594 -10.75 3.08 25.97
N SER A 595 -11.99 3.52 25.75
CA SER A 595 -13.15 2.73 26.11
C SER A 595 -13.19 1.45 25.28
N ASP A 596 -13.63 0.36 25.90
CA ASP A 596 -13.80 -0.93 25.22
C ASP A 596 -15.18 -1.05 24.55
N ASP A 597 -15.99 0.01 24.57
CA ASP A 597 -17.27 0.06 23.85
C ASP A 597 -17.16 0.80 22.52
N LEU A 598 -18.08 0.50 21.61
CA LEU A 598 -18.00 0.97 20.23
C LEU A 598 -18.40 2.45 20.04
N PHE A 599 -18.93 3.15 21.05
CA PHE A 599 -19.43 4.52 20.85
C PHE A 599 -18.32 5.56 20.86
N CYS A 600 -18.45 6.56 20.00
CA CYS A 600 -17.56 7.72 20.00
C CYS A 600 -17.89 8.64 21.19
N ASP A 601 -17.06 8.63 22.23
CA ASP A 601 -17.17 9.52 23.38
C ASP A 601 -16.16 10.70 23.30
N ASP A 602 -15.36 10.81 22.22
CA ASP A 602 -14.43 11.94 22.02
C ASP A 602 -15.14 13.27 21.77
N GLU A 603 -14.97 14.19 22.70
CA GLU A 603 -15.62 15.51 22.69
C GLU A 603 -15.18 16.37 21.50
N GLU A 604 -13.92 16.28 21.06
CA GLU A 604 -13.42 17.07 19.92
C GLU A 604 -14.08 16.62 18.60
N THR A 605 -14.18 15.31 18.40
CA THR A 605 -14.87 14.68 17.28
C THR A 605 -16.35 15.07 17.26
N MET A 606 -17.06 14.89 18.37
CA MET A 606 -18.48 15.24 18.47
C MET A 606 -18.74 16.73 18.20
N ARG A 607 -17.91 17.63 18.75
CA ARG A 607 -18.00 19.09 18.51
C ARG A 607 -17.74 19.46 17.06
N SER A 608 -16.92 18.68 16.34
CA SER A 608 -16.60 18.95 14.94
C SER A 608 -17.79 18.63 14.02
N ILE A 609 -18.55 17.57 14.34
CA ILE A 609 -19.77 17.15 13.62
C ILE A 609 -20.97 18.07 13.92
N LEU A 610 -21.07 18.62 15.14
CA LEU A 610 -22.15 19.51 15.58
C LEU A 610 -21.70 20.99 15.60
N PRO A 611 -21.67 21.71 14.46
CA PRO A 611 -21.09 23.06 14.40
C PRO A 611 -21.83 24.10 15.28
N GLU A 612 -21.05 25.00 15.88
CA GLU A 612 -21.53 26.15 16.67
C GLU A 612 -22.34 27.15 15.82
N GLN A 613 -23.65 27.22 16.00
CA GLN A 613 -24.49 28.23 15.33
C GLN A 613 -24.90 29.42 16.23
N SER A 614 -24.72 29.36 17.56
CA SER A 614 -24.97 30.51 18.47
C SER A 614 -24.49 30.30 19.92
N ALA A 615 -24.40 31.37 20.74
CA ALA A 615 -24.16 31.28 22.19
C ALA A 615 -25.25 30.49 22.96
N ARG A 616 -26.48 30.44 22.42
CA ARG A 616 -27.58 29.60 22.94
C ARG A 616 -27.34 28.11 22.65
N HIS A 617 -26.65 27.80 21.54
CA HIS A 617 -26.20 26.44 21.21
C HIS A 617 -25.05 25.98 22.11
N LYS A 618 -24.12 26.84 22.55
CA LYS A 618 -23.07 26.47 23.52
C LYS A 618 -23.64 25.95 24.84
N ARG A 619 -24.69 26.59 25.38
CA ARG A 619 -25.37 26.13 26.60
C ARG A 619 -26.16 24.82 26.38
N LYS A 620 -26.73 24.62 25.19
CA LYS A 620 -27.40 23.36 24.82
C LYS A 620 -26.42 22.22 24.60
N LEU A 621 -25.29 22.46 23.94
CA LEU A 621 -24.23 21.49 23.67
C LEU A 621 -23.53 21.07 24.97
N ARG A 622 -23.25 22.02 25.87
CA ARG A 622 -22.75 21.68 27.20
C ARG A 622 -23.77 20.83 27.97
N ASN A 623 -25.05 21.21 27.96
CA ASN A 623 -26.10 20.37 28.54
C ASN A 623 -26.32 19.03 27.80
N PHE A 624 -25.94 18.91 26.53
CA PHE A 624 -26.08 17.70 25.70
C PHE A 624 -24.96 16.71 26.04
N LEU A 625 -23.72 17.20 26.12
CA LEU A 625 -22.53 16.47 26.58
C LEU A 625 -22.64 16.10 28.07
N ASP A 626 -23.05 17.07 28.93
CA ASP A 626 -23.28 16.87 30.38
C ASP A 626 -24.46 15.90 30.66
N ALA A 627 -25.34 15.66 29.68
CA ALA A 627 -26.46 14.72 29.79
C ALA A 627 -26.18 13.33 29.17
N GLY A 628 -24.98 13.08 28.64
CA GLY A 628 -24.63 11.82 27.96
C GLY A 628 -25.39 11.61 26.64
N THR A 629 -25.77 12.70 25.97
CA THR A 629 -26.53 12.67 24.71
C THR A 629 -25.59 12.48 23.53
N ARG A 630 -26.00 11.69 22.53
CA ARG A 630 -25.12 11.16 21.47
C ARG A 630 -25.38 11.76 20.09
N LEU A 631 -24.38 11.64 19.21
CA LEU A 631 -24.55 11.92 17.78
C LEU A 631 -25.64 11.01 17.21
N MET A 632 -26.67 11.65 16.65
CA MET A 632 -27.74 10.96 15.93
C MET A 632 -27.32 10.78 14.47
N GLY A 633 -27.77 9.71 13.82
CA GLY A 633 -27.33 9.37 12.46
C GLY A 633 -27.63 10.44 11.41
N ASP A 634 -28.76 11.16 11.55
CA ASP A 634 -29.10 12.30 10.70
C ASP A 634 -28.07 13.44 10.81
N GLN A 635 -27.57 13.72 12.01
CA GLN A 635 -26.55 14.75 12.26
C GLN A 635 -25.22 14.40 11.59
N ILE A 636 -24.81 13.13 11.65
CA ILE A 636 -23.58 12.63 11.03
C ILE A 636 -23.71 12.69 9.51
N VAL A 637 -24.80 12.15 8.97
CA VAL A 637 -25.07 12.16 7.53
C VAL A 637 -25.14 13.59 6.99
N ASP A 638 -25.83 14.51 7.66
CA ASP A 638 -25.94 15.90 7.21
C ASP A 638 -24.61 16.66 7.28
N PHE A 639 -23.72 16.32 8.22
CA PHE A 639 -22.36 16.89 8.28
C PHE A 639 -21.54 16.55 7.03
N TYR A 640 -21.61 15.29 6.58
CA TYR A 640 -20.84 14.77 5.45
C TYR A 640 -21.43 15.10 4.06
N LYS A 641 -22.73 15.42 3.97
CA LYS A 641 -23.33 15.98 2.73
C LYS A 641 -22.73 17.34 2.31
N LEU A 642 -22.07 18.04 3.23
CA LEU A 642 -21.42 19.32 2.94
C LEU A 642 -20.11 19.08 2.18
N THR A 643 -19.86 19.83 1.10
CA THR A 643 -18.59 19.67 0.38
C THR A 643 -17.42 20.20 1.22
N PRO A 644 -16.19 19.68 1.07
CA PRO A 644 -14.99 20.25 1.69
C PRO A 644 -14.78 21.76 1.43
N ALA A 645 -15.22 22.25 0.27
CA ALA A 645 -15.17 23.67 -0.08
C ALA A 645 -16.17 24.50 0.75
N ASP A 646 -17.26 23.88 1.20
CA ASP A 646 -18.30 24.49 2.03
C ASP A 646 -18.09 24.23 3.53
N ASN A 647 -17.34 23.18 3.89
CA ASN A 647 -17.04 22.81 5.27
C ASN A 647 -15.62 22.22 5.43
N VAL A 648 -14.69 23.06 5.90
CA VAL A 648 -13.28 22.69 6.16
C VAL A 648 -13.16 21.56 7.20
N GLN A 649 -14.15 21.37 8.08
CA GLN A 649 -14.12 20.32 9.09
C GLN A 649 -14.23 18.92 8.47
N VAL A 650 -14.92 18.75 7.33
CA VAL A 650 -14.97 17.45 6.63
C VAL A 650 -13.57 17.01 6.20
N SER A 651 -12.77 17.94 5.64
CA SER A 651 -11.37 17.65 5.30
C SER A 651 -10.51 17.35 6.52
N ARG A 652 -10.80 18.01 7.66
CA ARG A 652 -10.11 17.72 8.92
C ARG A 652 -10.44 16.31 9.42
N MET A 653 -11.70 15.89 9.31
CA MET A 653 -12.18 14.58 9.71
C MET A 653 -11.56 13.44 8.91
N ARG A 654 -11.47 13.60 7.58
CA ARG A 654 -10.78 12.64 6.70
C ARG A 654 -9.27 12.50 7.01
N ARG A 655 -8.68 13.46 7.73
CA ARG A 655 -7.28 13.49 8.17
C ARG A 655 -7.09 13.09 9.63
N GLN A 656 -8.15 12.66 10.30
CA GLN A 656 -8.07 12.25 11.69
C GLN A 656 -7.44 10.85 11.81
N ILE A 657 -6.65 10.66 12.86
CA ILE A 657 -6.16 9.34 13.30
C ILE A 657 -6.87 9.03 14.61
N THR A 658 -7.59 7.92 14.65
CA THR A 658 -8.41 7.55 15.80
C THR A 658 -7.85 6.32 16.47
N LEU A 659 -7.85 6.32 17.81
CA LEU A 659 -7.48 5.16 18.63
C LEU A 659 -8.73 4.71 19.37
N HIS A 660 -9.24 3.54 19.00
CA HIS A 660 -10.40 2.90 19.62
C HIS A 660 -10.32 1.38 19.46
N VAL A 661 -11.14 0.64 20.19
CA VAL A 661 -11.28 -0.81 20.01
C VAL A 661 -11.80 -1.10 18.59
N SER A 662 -11.20 -2.05 17.88
CA SER A 662 -11.70 -2.47 16.56
C SER A 662 -13.08 -3.11 16.71
N GLU A 663 -14.02 -2.73 15.83
CA GLU A 663 -15.40 -3.24 15.84
C GLU A 663 -15.50 -4.76 15.58
N TRP A 664 -14.41 -5.37 15.10
CA TRP A 664 -14.29 -6.80 14.83
C TRP A 664 -13.39 -7.55 15.82
N SER A 665 -13.04 -6.90 16.94
CA SER A 665 -12.21 -7.43 18.02
C SER A 665 -13.02 -8.28 19.01
N ASP A 666 -12.37 -9.29 19.59
CA ASP A 666 -12.89 -10.04 20.73
C ASP A 666 -12.89 -9.24 22.05
N GLN A 667 -12.23 -8.08 22.09
CA GLN A 667 -12.14 -7.22 23.27
C GLN A 667 -13.29 -6.20 23.39
N VAL A 668 -14.22 -6.18 22.44
CA VAL A 668 -15.38 -5.28 22.52
C VAL A 668 -16.24 -5.64 23.74
N ASP A 669 -16.48 -4.66 24.62
CA ASP A 669 -17.49 -4.76 25.66
C ASP A 669 -18.88 -4.64 25.02
N TRP A 670 -19.38 -5.78 24.55
CA TRP A 670 -20.70 -5.89 23.91
C TRP A 670 -21.83 -5.56 24.88
N PHE A 671 -21.66 -5.78 26.19
CA PHE A 671 -22.68 -5.41 27.17
C PHE A 671 -22.81 -3.90 27.28
N LYS A 672 -21.69 -3.21 27.47
CA LYS A 672 -21.65 -1.75 27.50
C LYS A 672 -22.09 -1.16 26.17
N SER A 673 -21.68 -1.73 25.04
CA SER A 673 -22.12 -1.29 23.70
C SER A 673 -23.64 -1.47 23.50
N LEU A 674 -24.19 -2.65 23.79
CA LEU A 674 -25.62 -2.92 23.57
C LEU A 674 -26.53 -2.20 24.58
N SER A 675 -26.12 -2.07 25.84
CA SER A 675 -26.87 -1.30 26.85
C SER A 675 -26.88 0.20 26.55
N LYS A 676 -25.83 0.67 25.88
CA LYS A 676 -25.71 2.04 25.41
C LYS A 676 -26.57 2.31 24.16
N ALA A 677 -26.78 1.34 23.26
CA ALA A 677 -27.48 1.56 22.00
C ALA A 677 -28.96 1.97 22.17
N GLN A 678 -29.27 3.27 22.07
CA GLN A 678 -30.65 3.71 21.82
C GLN A 678 -30.98 3.45 20.34
N ASP A 679 -32.09 2.74 20.09
CA ASP A 679 -32.68 2.52 18.76
C ASP A 679 -31.86 1.67 17.76
N TRP A 680 -31.25 0.55 18.19
CA TRP A 680 -30.50 -0.36 17.31
C TRP A 680 -31.35 -1.08 16.23
N ASP A 681 -32.69 -1.09 16.31
CA ASP A 681 -33.57 -1.75 15.31
C ASP A 681 -35.03 -1.26 15.36
N GLY A 682 -35.28 -0.07 15.92
CA GLY A 682 -36.64 0.39 16.20
C GLY A 682 -37.37 -0.37 17.33
N ARG A 683 -36.69 -1.25 18.08
CA ARG A 683 -37.25 -1.96 19.26
C ARG A 683 -36.68 -1.42 20.57
N SER A 684 -36.67 -0.10 20.74
CA SER A 684 -36.34 0.58 22.00
C SER A 684 -37.17 0.12 23.21
N LYS A 685 -38.29 -0.60 22.98
CA LYS A 685 -39.07 -1.25 24.03
C LYS A 685 -38.41 -2.51 24.61
N ASP A 686 -37.69 -3.28 23.80
CA ASP A 686 -37.09 -4.56 24.21
C ASP A 686 -35.87 -4.33 25.13
N ILE A 687 -35.08 -3.28 24.88
CA ILE A 687 -33.94 -2.87 25.72
C ILE A 687 -34.42 -2.20 27.02
N ALA A 688 -35.50 -1.43 26.97
CA ALA A 688 -36.13 -0.85 28.16
C ALA A 688 -36.78 -1.92 29.07
N GLU A 689 -37.14 -3.09 28.53
CA GLU A 689 -37.54 -4.28 29.29
C GLU A 689 -36.34 -5.08 29.81
N LEU A 690 -35.22 -5.14 29.06
CA LEU A 690 -33.93 -5.71 29.48
C LEU A 690 -33.42 -5.10 30.80
N ILE A 691 -33.61 -3.79 30.99
CA ILE A 691 -33.20 -3.04 32.18
C ILE A 691 -34.17 -3.24 33.37
N LYS A 692 -35.42 -3.65 33.11
CA LYS A 692 -36.46 -3.80 34.15
C LYS A 692 -36.47 -5.15 34.85
N ASP A 693 -35.85 -6.18 34.27
CA ASP A 693 -35.66 -7.49 34.91
C ASP A 693 -34.26 -8.07 34.61
N PRO A 694 -33.21 -7.58 35.29
CA PRO A 694 -31.84 -8.05 35.11
C PRO A 694 -31.60 -9.48 35.64
N GLN A 695 -32.57 -10.11 36.32
CA GLN A 695 -32.45 -11.48 36.86
C GLN A 695 -33.37 -12.50 36.16
N GLY A 696 -34.22 -12.07 35.23
CA GLY A 696 -35.08 -12.95 34.44
C GLY A 696 -34.35 -13.47 33.20
N GLY A 697 -34.25 -14.79 33.03
CA GLY A 697 -33.58 -15.45 31.88
C GLY A 697 -34.15 -15.14 30.47
N TRP A 698 -35.05 -14.17 30.34
CA TRP A 698 -35.53 -13.59 29.09
C TRP A 698 -34.58 -12.49 28.56
N SER A 699 -33.98 -11.69 29.44
CA SER A 699 -33.01 -10.63 29.09
C SER A 699 -31.68 -11.22 28.62
N GLU A 700 -31.21 -12.27 29.28
CA GLU A 700 -30.04 -13.05 28.88
C GLU A 700 -30.21 -13.67 27.48
N LYS A 701 -31.40 -14.21 27.16
CA LYS A 701 -31.70 -14.77 25.83
C LYS A 701 -31.73 -13.72 24.72
N LEU A 702 -32.24 -12.52 24.99
CA LEU A 702 -32.25 -11.41 24.03
C LEU A 702 -30.84 -10.87 23.78
N PHE A 703 -30.06 -10.69 24.85
CA PHE A 703 -28.67 -10.25 24.78
C PHE A 703 -27.80 -11.27 24.03
N ALA A 704 -27.89 -12.55 24.40
CA ALA A 704 -27.22 -13.64 23.71
C ALA A 704 -27.63 -13.72 22.24
N ARG A 705 -28.91 -13.48 21.92
CA ARG A 705 -29.40 -13.44 20.52
C ARG A 705 -28.75 -12.32 19.72
N GLN A 706 -28.57 -11.12 20.28
CA GLN A 706 -27.93 -10.02 19.55
C GLN A 706 -26.43 -10.23 19.37
N ILE A 707 -25.72 -10.68 20.41
CA ILE A 707 -24.29 -11.04 20.30
C ILE A 707 -24.09 -12.13 19.25
N ARG A 708 -24.91 -13.20 19.25
CA ARG A 708 -24.83 -14.28 18.26
C ARG A 708 -24.94 -13.81 16.81
N ARG A 709 -25.58 -12.67 16.54
CA ARG A 709 -25.64 -12.09 15.18
C ARG A 709 -24.34 -11.39 14.79
N GLN A 710 -23.57 -10.89 15.76
CA GLN A 710 -22.29 -10.18 15.57
C GLN A 710 -21.07 -11.09 15.59
N LEU A 711 -21.08 -12.17 16.39
CA LEU A 711 -19.96 -13.13 16.49
C LEU A 711 -19.41 -13.61 15.13
N PRO A 712 -20.23 -13.88 14.10
CA PRO A 712 -19.71 -14.36 12.82
C PRO A 712 -18.75 -13.38 12.10
N TYR A 713 -18.75 -12.10 12.49
CA TYR A 713 -17.92 -11.04 11.91
C TYR A 713 -16.66 -10.76 12.73
N ILE A 714 -16.57 -11.24 13.98
CA ILE A 714 -15.33 -11.16 14.75
C ILE A 714 -14.27 -11.99 14.03
N TRP A 715 -13.12 -11.37 13.80
CA TRP A 715 -11.96 -12.03 13.19
C TRP A 715 -10.67 -11.78 13.95
N LEU A 716 -10.64 -10.75 14.80
CA LEU A 716 -9.44 -10.28 15.46
C LEU A 716 -9.46 -10.68 16.93
N ASN A 717 -8.53 -11.56 17.29
CA ASN A 717 -8.25 -11.92 18.68
C ASN A 717 -6.73 -11.90 18.92
N GLN A 718 -6.30 -12.23 20.14
CA GLN A 718 -4.89 -12.28 20.48
C GLN A 718 -4.05 -13.21 19.57
N GLU A 719 -4.60 -14.37 19.18
CA GLU A 719 -3.92 -15.32 18.29
C GLU A 719 -3.70 -14.73 16.90
N VAL A 720 -4.74 -14.14 16.30
CA VAL A 720 -4.65 -13.47 15.01
C VAL A 720 -3.69 -12.29 15.08
N ALA A 721 -3.81 -11.43 16.11
CA ALA A 721 -2.94 -10.28 16.30
C ALA A 721 -1.45 -10.69 16.39
N ALA A 722 -1.16 -11.76 17.12
CA ALA A 722 0.19 -12.31 17.23
C ALA A 722 0.70 -12.85 15.88
N HIS A 723 -0.15 -13.56 15.13
CA HIS A 723 0.20 -14.12 13.82
C HIS A 723 0.48 -13.04 12.78
N VAL A 724 -0.37 -12.02 12.70
CA VAL A 724 -0.24 -10.97 11.68
C VAL A 724 0.88 -9.97 12.02
N GLY A 725 1.39 -10.03 13.26
CA GLY A 725 2.55 -9.28 13.72
C GLY A 725 2.22 -7.88 14.23
N ILE A 726 1.08 -7.72 14.92
CA ILE A 726 0.72 -6.48 15.62
C ILE A 726 1.52 -6.44 16.94
N ASP A 727 2.27 -5.35 17.17
CA ASP A 727 3.20 -5.28 18.31
C ASP A 727 2.51 -5.37 19.69
N SER A 728 1.24 -4.98 19.80
CA SER A 728 0.44 -5.08 21.04
C SER A 728 -0.04 -6.50 21.39
N ALA A 729 0.20 -7.51 20.55
CA ALA A 729 -0.36 -8.86 20.74
C ALA A 729 -0.04 -9.55 22.09
N LYS A 730 1.05 -9.17 22.76
CA LYS A 730 1.39 -9.70 24.10
C LYS A 730 0.43 -9.22 25.20
N ASN A 731 -0.09 -8.00 25.04
CA ASN A 731 -1.03 -7.35 25.94
C ASN A 731 -2.23 -6.90 25.10
N TRP A 732 -2.85 -7.83 24.39
CA TRP A 732 -3.92 -7.56 23.45
C TRP A 732 -5.14 -6.94 24.17
N ASP A 733 -5.46 -5.69 23.84
CA ASP A 733 -6.57 -4.89 24.37
C ASP A 733 -7.60 -4.53 23.29
N GLY A 734 -7.34 -4.85 22.02
CA GLY A 734 -8.26 -4.60 20.91
C GLY A 734 -8.12 -3.23 20.28
N HIS A 735 -7.30 -2.34 20.82
CA HIS A 735 -7.14 -0.97 20.34
C HIS A 735 -6.13 -0.89 19.20
N LEU A 736 -6.53 -0.20 18.13
CA LEU A 736 -5.70 0.04 16.96
C LEU A 736 -5.80 1.50 16.52
N PHE A 737 -4.78 1.99 15.83
CA PHE A 737 -4.84 3.29 15.20
C PHE A 737 -5.43 3.17 13.81
N HIS A 738 -6.58 3.80 13.59
CA HIS A 738 -7.29 3.77 12.32
C HIS A 738 -7.09 5.05 11.51
N PHE A 739 -7.07 4.90 10.19
CA PHE A 739 -6.89 5.97 9.22
C PHE A 739 -8.01 5.91 8.18
N HIS A 740 -8.45 7.08 7.68
CA HIS A 740 -9.34 7.10 6.53
C HIS A 740 -8.64 6.44 5.31
N PRO A 741 -9.17 5.34 4.73
CA PRO A 741 -8.45 4.55 3.72
C PRO A 741 -8.07 5.35 2.46
N ILE A 742 -9.01 6.10 1.90
CA ILE A 742 -8.76 6.92 0.70
C ILE A 742 -7.77 8.06 0.99
N ASN A 743 -7.90 8.75 2.12
CA ASN A 743 -6.98 9.83 2.45
C ASN A 743 -5.56 9.29 2.75
N PHE A 744 -5.45 8.14 3.41
CA PHE A 744 -4.17 7.45 3.61
C PHE A 744 -3.54 7.03 2.29
N LEU A 745 -4.34 6.48 1.37
CA LEU A 745 -3.93 6.14 0.01
C LEU A 745 -3.38 7.37 -0.75
N LEU A 746 -4.09 8.50 -0.70
CA LEU A 746 -3.63 9.75 -1.33
C LEU A 746 -2.35 10.28 -0.68
N TRP A 747 -2.28 10.29 0.66
CA TRP A 747 -1.08 10.69 1.38
C TRP A 747 0.11 9.84 0.95
N LEU A 748 -0.04 8.50 0.89
CA LEU A 748 1.04 7.63 0.47
C LEU A 748 1.40 7.81 -1.01
N THR A 749 0.40 8.03 -1.88
CA THR A 749 0.59 8.26 -3.32
C THR A 749 1.33 9.58 -3.59
N PHE A 750 1.04 10.62 -2.81
CA PHE A 750 1.56 11.98 -3.00
C PHE A 750 2.53 12.44 -1.93
N ARG A 751 3.07 11.52 -1.12
CA ARG A 751 4.03 11.84 -0.04
C ARG A 751 5.26 12.62 -0.50
N PHE A 752 5.55 12.59 -1.80
CA PHE A 752 6.62 13.36 -2.44
C PHE A 752 6.13 14.59 -3.25
N GLY A 753 4.81 14.75 -3.44
CA GLY A 753 4.18 15.75 -4.32
C GLY A 753 3.62 17.01 -3.64
N THR A 754 3.27 16.97 -2.35
CA THR A 754 2.65 18.12 -1.66
C THR A 754 3.69 19.03 -0.97
N ASN A 755 4.51 19.74 -1.74
CA ASN A 755 5.12 21.00 -1.27
C ASN A 755 4.43 22.20 -1.93
N LYS A 756 3.15 22.41 -1.63
CA LYS A 756 2.48 23.68 -1.91
C LYS A 756 1.91 24.29 -0.62
N MET A 757 2.58 25.37 -0.18
CA MET A 757 2.13 26.46 0.71
C MET A 757 1.71 26.06 2.14
N SER A 758 2.13 26.70 3.24
CA SER A 758 2.86 27.94 3.48
C SER A 758 3.27 28.01 4.95
N ARG A 759 4.48 28.52 5.23
CA ARG A 759 4.67 29.78 5.96
C ARG A 759 6.09 30.27 5.65
N PRO A 760 6.32 31.58 5.49
CA PRO A 760 7.68 32.08 5.37
C PRO A 760 8.39 31.70 6.68
N THR A 761 9.36 30.79 6.62
CA THR A 761 10.29 30.65 7.73
C THR A 761 10.99 31.98 7.86
N ALA A 762 10.60 32.69 8.92
CA ALA A 762 11.37 33.77 9.50
C ALA A 762 12.86 33.39 9.42
N ASN A 763 13.68 34.36 9.01
CA ASN A 763 15.13 34.28 9.06
C ASN A 763 15.55 33.46 10.27
N ARG A 764 16.33 32.39 10.06
CA ARG A 764 17.04 31.74 11.15
C ARG A 764 17.80 32.83 11.88
N LEU A 765 17.27 33.23 13.03
CA LEU A 765 17.88 34.22 13.88
C LEU A 765 19.27 33.70 14.21
N ASN A 766 20.29 34.51 13.94
CA ASN A 766 21.66 34.17 14.27
C ASN A 766 21.79 33.98 15.79
N GLU A 767 22.87 33.34 16.26
CA GLU A 767 23.03 33.02 17.69
C GLU A 767 22.86 34.25 18.62
N ALA A 768 23.21 35.45 18.15
CA ALA A 768 23.02 36.69 18.90
C ALA A 768 21.55 37.10 19.03
N GLU A 769 20.75 36.86 17.99
CA GLU A 769 19.30 37.09 17.99
C GLU A 769 18.54 36.02 18.79
N GLN A 770 18.97 34.75 18.75
CA GLN A 770 18.44 33.69 19.64
C GLN A 770 18.74 33.96 21.12
N LYS A 771 19.88 34.61 21.40
CA LYS A 771 20.25 35.03 22.76
C LYS A 771 19.44 36.24 23.23
N ARG A 772 19.07 37.15 22.32
CA ARG A 772 18.11 38.23 22.60
C ARG A 772 16.70 37.71 22.81
N TYR A 773 16.27 36.72 22.04
CA TYR A 773 14.96 36.11 22.18
C TYR A 773 14.81 35.35 23.51
N ARG A 774 15.84 34.58 23.91
CA ARG A 774 15.89 33.94 25.24
C ARG A 774 15.86 34.96 26.39
N ARG A 775 16.61 36.05 26.27
CA ARG A 775 16.56 37.14 27.27
C ARG A 775 15.19 37.83 27.31
N ALA A 776 14.52 37.98 26.18
CA ALA A 776 13.18 38.56 26.13
C ALA A 776 12.16 37.64 26.80
N GLN A 777 12.24 36.32 26.57
CA GLN A 777 11.40 35.34 27.26
C GLN A 777 11.68 35.26 28.77
N GLU A 778 12.96 35.29 29.18
CA GLU A 778 13.35 35.34 30.60
C GLU A 778 12.87 36.62 31.30
N GLU A 779 12.86 37.76 30.58
CA GLU A 779 12.38 39.04 31.10
C GLU A 779 10.84 39.13 31.13
N GLU A 780 10.16 38.48 30.18
CA GLU A 780 8.71 38.33 30.15
C GLU A 780 8.21 37.37 31.25
N GLU A 781 8.92 36.26 31.50
CA GLU A 781 8.69 35.36 32.63
C GLU A 781 8.97 36.05 33.98
N ARG A 782 10.01 36.90 34.05
CA ARG A 782 10.29 37.71 35.25
C ARG A 782 9.15 38.71 35.51
N GLN A 783 8.63 39.36 34.48
CA GLN A 783 7.50 40.28 34.57
C GLN A 783 6.18 39.57 34.89
N ALA A 784 5.99 38.33 34.41
CA ALA A 784 4.84 37.49 34.76
C ALA A 784 4.89 37.04 36.23
N ARG A 785 6.09 36.70 36.74
CA ARG A 785 6.33 36.41 38.16
C ARG A 785 6.14 37.63 39.07
N GLU A 786 6.58 38.81 38.65
CA GLU A 786 6.37 40.06 39.40
C GLU A 786 4.90 40.52 39.41
N LYS A 787 4.09 40.10 38.43
CA LYS A 787 2.65 40.43 38.35
C LYS A 787 1.72 39.46 39.09
N GLY A 788 2.24 38.41 39.73
CA GLY A 788 1.47 37.50 40.58
C GLY A 788 0.33 36.78 39.84
N GLN A 789 0.49 36.51 38.54
CA GLN A 789 -0.48 35.75 37.75
C GLN A 789 0.09 34.38 37.40
N LEU A 790 0.09 33.48 38.38
CA LEU A 790 0.05 32.01 38.24
C LEU A 790 0.08 31.44 39.67
N GLU A 791 -1.08 31.05 40.20
CA GLU A 791 -1.21 30.34 41.46
C GLU A 791 -1.55 28.86 41.21
N PHE A 792 -0.65 28.01 41.71
CA PHE A 792 -0.69 26.58 42.03
C PHE A 792 -0.87 25.56 40.88
N GLY A 793 -0.15 24.43 40.86
CA GLY A 793 0.60 23.80 41.95
C GLY A 793 1.85 23.09 41.45
N GLU A 794 2.93 23.37 42.18
CA GLU A 794 4.27 22.82 42.02
C GLU A 794 4.31 21.32 42.31
N GLU A 795 4.94 20.58 41.41
CA GLU A 795 5.67 19.38 41.74
C GLU A 795 7.09 19.83 42.14
N VAL A 796 7.38 19.84 43.44
CA VAL A 796 8.74 20.07 43.97
C VAL A 796 9.49 18.74 44.01
N MET A 797 10.51 18.67 43.18
CA MET A 797 11.58 17.67 43.17
C MET A 797 12.47 17.76 44.44
N PRO A 798 13.14 16.66 44.84
CA PRO A 798 13.82 16.54 46.13
C PRO A 798 15.19 17.23 46.17
N SER A 799 15.56 17.76 47.34
CA SER A 799 16.93 18.16 47.66
C SER A 799 17.64 17.07 48.47
N ALA A 800 18.91 16.86 48.15
CA ALA A 800 19.81 15.98 48.88
C ALA A 800 20.38 16.69 50.13
N GLY A 801 20.43 15.98 51.26
CA GLY A 801 21.33 16.30 52.37
C GLY A 801 20.72 16.06 53.77
N GLY A 802 21.20 15.01 54.45
CA GLY A 802 21.05 14.86 55.90
C GLY A 802 20.85 13.42 56.35
N ASP A 803 21.90 12.81 56.93
CA ASP A 803 21.86 11.51 57.58
C ASP A 803 20.82 11.47 58.71
N ILE A 804 19.82 10.57 58.60
CA ILE A 804 18.93 10.16 59.69
C ILE A 804 18.69 8.64 59.55
N GLU A 805 18.87 7.92 60.66
CA GLU A 805 18.80 6.45 60.84
C GLU A 805 17.58 5.76 60.18
N PRO A 806 17.69 4.47 59.81
CA PRO A 806 16.58 3.74 59.18
C PRO A 806 15.46 3.50 60.20
N PRO A 807 14.21 3.95 59.96
CA PRO A 807 13.10 3.59 60.81
C PRO A 807 12.58 2.20 60.41
N GLY A 808 12.91 1.22 61.26
CA GLY A 808 12.01 0.22 61.84
C GLY A 808 11.26 -0.76 60.92
N GLU A 809 11.26 -2.03 61.32
CA GLU A 809 10.65 -3.22 60.67
C GLU A 809 9.11 -3.18 60.45
N ALA A 810 8.46 -2.01 60.38
CA ALA A 810 7.01 -1.88 60.25
C ALA A 810 6.49 -1.49 58.85
N LEU A 811 7.36 -1.38 57.83
CA LEU A 811 6.96 -1.00 56.45
C LEU A 811 7.30 -2.06 55.38
N LYS A 812 7.46 -3.32 55.79
CA LYS A 812 7.78 -4.45 54.90
C LYS A 812 6.56 -5.19 54.33
N GLU A 813 5.34 -4.72 54.56
CA GLU A 813 4.11 -5.50 54.29
C GLU A 813 3.15 -4.92 53.20
N LEU A 814 3.53 -3.94 52.38
CA LEU A 814 2.58 -3.33 51.43
C LEU A 814 2.98 -3.31 49.94
N TRP A 815 3.88 -4.19 49.51
CA TRP A 815 4.02 -4.52 48.09
C TRP A 815 4.35 -5.99 47.89
N GLU A 816 3.31 -6.83 47.93
CA GLU A 816 3.34 -8.12 47.25
C GLU A 816 2.09 -8.25 46.36
N ALA A 817 2.31 -8.33 45.05
CA ALA A 817 1.33 -8.82 44.10
C ALA A 817 1.05 -10.31 44.39
N PRO A 818 -0.18 -10.81 44.21
CA PRO A 818 -0.50 -12.22 44.44
C PRO A 818 0.29 -13.11 43.48
N ARG A 819 0.94 -14.15 44.02
CA ARG A 819 1.94 -14.98 43.32
C ARG A 819 1.43 -16.33 42.80
N LEU A 820 0.15 -16.69 42.90
CA LEU A 820 -0.36 -17.97 42.36
C LEU A 820 -1.78 -17.91 41.75
N PRO A 821 -2.06 -18.71 40.68
CA PRO A 821 -3.34 -18.73 39.95
C PRO A 821 -4.58 -19.30 40.68
N SER A 822 -4.50 -19.65 41.97
CA SER A 822 -5.58 -20.38 42.68
C SER A 822 -6.49 -19.50 43.57
N GLU A 823 -6.39 -18.17 43.50
CA GLU A 823 -7.07 -17.26 44.44
C GLU A 823 -7.96 -16.18 43.80
N TRP A 824 -8.62 -16.47 42.67
CA TRP A 824 -9.88 -15.81 42.35
C TRP A 824 -10.93 -16.88 41.97
N ARG A 825 -11.86 -17.09 42.89
CA ARG A 825 -13.00 -18.04 42.82
C ARG A 825 -14.14 -17.43 42.00
N LEU A 826 -14.89 -18.28 41.30
CA LEU A 826 -16.25 -18.00 40.85
C LEU A 826 -17.08 -17.41 41.98
N ARG A 827 -17.85 -16.36 41.70
CA ARG A 827 -19.15 -16.17 42.35
C ARG A 827 -20.19 -16.86 41.49
N GLU A 828 -20.88 -17.83 42.07
CA GLU A 828 -21.99 -18.59 41.48
C GLU A 828 -23.34 -17.83 41.58
N ASP A 829 -23.34 -16.51 41.64
CA ASP A 829 -24.58 -15.70 41.77
C ASP A 829 -24.60 -14.40 40.93
N LEU A 830 -24.16 -14.47 39.67
CA LEU A 830 -24.52 -13.50 38.62
C LEU A 830 -24.92 -14.21 37.33
#